data_AF-A0A3L7TTK7-F1
#
_entry.id   AF-A0A3L7TTK7-F1
#
_cell.length_a   1.000
_cell.length_b   1.000
_cell.length_c   1.000
_cell.angle_alpha   90.00
_cell.angle_beta   90.00
_cell.angle_gamma   90.00
#
_symmetry.space_group_name_H-M   'P 1'
#
loop_
_entity.id
_entity.type
_entity.pdbx_description
1 polymer ?
#
loop_
_entity_poly.entity_id
_entity_poly.type
_entity_poly.pdbx_seq_one_letter_code
_entity_poly.pdbx_strand_id
1 'polypeptide(L)'
;MILALLASVGVIASSVNSHSVDDRSLDAMRSALAQVRIRADELDKVNHRPVGPRRWIDGSHLVYRTTAADGAQQWWSADATLEGERARTPLASEPPQAPPLHTDGAGAVDHADHADKTSDLPVYEFSREEQNIVVRVGAVEIYRTTDGVKDDGYSGGEWTSPTRDAFLLMKVRRGAQHQVQLIEASPSDRLEPKLRTLDYTKPGDAINVSTPHLFRVERDATAVGGARVHEIALDSERFSKMWSVEVIRFVANGREIALLCNERGHKSVSLLAMDLSTGAMRVIASESFDTFVDYTNKIWMHWLDSASELLWMSERDGWNHLYVIDVATGAVKRQLTKGEWVVRRVHHVDDAARTIDIALMGRDPLQDPYHTHHARVNIDSGALTMLTSGDGTCRVDFSPDRSALVCVRSRADLPSVWELRRTSDGAVVVELGAADPQALRAAGWTAPQRFTAKGRDGVTDIYGLVFRPSNFDPTKKYPVIENIYAGPHDQHVPKGFELRSRSRDYAELGAIVVQIDGMGTNWRSKAFHDVCYKNLKDSGFPDRIAWIKALAATDPSLDLSRVGIFGGSAGGQSAMRAVLDHADFYSVAAADCGCHDNRMDKIWWNEQWMGWPIDASYALNSNLVDAAKLNGALMLSVGGLDENVDPSSTMQVAQALIDAGKDFELLVIPDAGHGCAETEYGNLRRARFLFEKLHAMPIAVAIAVPTPRPNIVFIMSDDHCKQAISCYGASAAPTLITTPGIDRIAREGMRFDRSSVTNAICGPSRAVMLTGKHSHMNGFARNDQRFDNTQQTFPKLLRAAGYRTEVVGKWHLESAPTGFDHFDVLVGQGDYWNPTFLTDGVQASREGHVTDLIHASAINRLDALAQGARAGKPFALLVHHKAPHRNWMPLPRHLGLFANAVIPEPPTLFDRWTGRSAASSMQRMQIDRDLSWDYDLKVPARSLFPDQAIRPQDQWMLNELARLPADTRDLLNDAYRSENEALFAQFNSMDAHAQTSGKVQRDAKDYLRTAQGVDDSVGGILSELDRLGVSDNTIVIYTSDQGWFLGEHGWFDKRWMYEESFRMPLVVRWPGTVKAGVTSQALVQNIDFAPTFLEAAGVPIPADMQGKSMLALLRDGGVERERFRDAVYYRFEESKGPHTVPRHEGVATSKYKLIRFVDLLDPATSQATVELYDLELDADEMTNRAADPAFAEVRAQLLARLDALRAEYQLPAEAPTNSAVIAP
;
A
#
# COMPACT_ATOMS: atom_id res chain seq x y z
N MET A 1 10.94 62.28 14.83
CA MET A 1 12.35 62.23 15.23
C MET A 1 13.00 60.85 15.06
N ILE A 2 12.30 59.83 14.55
CA ILE A 2 12.88 58.50 14.23
C ILE A 2 12.48 58.14 12.80
N LEU A 3 12.95 58.96 11.87
CA LEU A 3 12.85 58.74 10.41
C LEU A 3 14.01 59.43 9.66
N ALA A 4 15.14 59.71 10.32
CA ALA A 4 16.23 60.50 9.73
C ALA A 4 17.64 60.05 10.15
N LEU A 5 17.88 58.74 10.29
CA LEU A 5 19.25 58.23 10.47
C LEU A 5 19.49 56.90 9.74
N LEU A 6 19.11 56.87 8.46
CA LEU A 6 19.80 56.04 7.48
C LEU A 6 20.93 56.88 6.85
N ALA A 7 22.07 56.20 6.63
CA ALA A 7 23.15 56.51 5.67
C ALA A 7 24.37 57.33 6.15
N SER A 8 25.45 56.62 6.47
CA SER A 8 26.89 56.87 6.18
C SER A 8 27.70 55.93 7.10
N VAL A 9 28.50 54.95 6.69
CA VAL A 9 29.47 54.74 5.59
C VAL A 9 29.66 53.20 5.51
N GLY A 10 29.49 52.51 4.38
CA GLY A 10 30.57 52.21 3.43
C GLY A 10 31.24 50.84 3.67
N VAL A 11 30.72 49.83 2.95
CA VAL A 11 31.29 48.56 2.43
C VAL A 11 32.74 48.14 2.80
N ILE A 12 32.92 46.87 3.21
CA ILE A 12 33.73 45.77 2.58
C ILE A 12 34.25 44.77 3.64
N ALA A 13 33.87 43.49 3.44
CA ALA A 13 34.53 42.19 3.79
C ALA A 13 35.00 41.96 5.25
N SER A 14 34.88 40.79 5.87
CA SER A 14 34.93 39.40 5.40
C SER A 14 34.44 38.48 6.54
N SER A 15 34.12 37.23 6.19
CA SER A 15 33.86 36.08 7.08
C SER A 15 32.55 36.08 7.87
N VAL A 16 31.46 35.70 7.21
CA VAL A 16 30.41 34.89 7.85
C VAL A 16 30.54 33.50 7.26
N ASN A 17 30.96 32.55 8.09
CA ASN A 17 30.95 31.13 7.75
C ASN A 17 29.55 30.74 7.26
N SER A 18 29.50 30.33 6.01
CA SER A 18 28.43 29.55 5.39
C SER A 18 28.18 28.29 6.21
N HIS A 19 26.93 28.08 6.65
CA HIS A 19 26.24 26.79 6.87
C HIS A 19 24.91 26.96 7.65
N SER A 20 24.60 28.13 8.21
CA SER A 20 23.39 28.29 9.07
C SER A 20 22.12 28.80 8.35
N VAL A 21 22.12 28.90 7.02
CA VAL A 21 20.97 29.38 6.22
C VAL A 21 20.21 28.23 5.54
N ASP A 22 20.80 27.04 5.42
CA ASP A 22 20.26 25.92 4.62
C ASP A 22 19.19 25.09 5.38
N ASP A 23 19.37 24.82 6.67
CA ASP A 23 18.39 24.02 7.45
C ASP A 23 17.04 24.74 7.62
N ARG A 24 17.06 26.07 7.79
CA ARG A 24 15.84 26.86 7.97
C ARG A 24 14.99 26.96 6.69
N SER A 25 15.59 26.96 5.51
CA SER A 25 14.84 26.98 4.24
C SER A 25 14.25 25.61 3.94
N LEU A 26 14.99 24.52 4.21
CA LEU A 26 14.51 23.15 4.04
C LEU A 26 13.36 22.85 5.01
N ASP A 27 13.45 23.23 6.28
CA ASP A 27 12.39 23.03 7.26
C ASP A 27 11.13 23.84 6.93
N ALA A 28 11.30 25.08 6.44
CA ALA A 28 10.20 25.90 5.97
C ALA A 28 9.51 25.25 4.75
N MET A 29 10.28 24.75 3.78
CA MET A 29 9.73 24.07 2.60
C MET A 29 9.04 22.74 2.98
N ARG A 30 9.63 21.97 3.90
CA ARG A 30 9.03 20.75 4.46
C ARG A 30 7.70 21.04 5.14
N SER A 31 7.66 22.07 5.97
CA SER A 31 6.44 22.51 6.66
C SER A 31 5.37 22.95 5.65
N ALA A 32 5.76 23.71 4.62
CA ALA A 32 4.83 24.17 3.60
C ALA A 32 4.23 23.00 2.80
N LEU A 33 5.07 22.07 2.32
CA LEU A 33 4.61 20.85 1.62
C LEU A 33 3.71 19.98 2.51
N ALA A 34 3.99 19.88 3.81
CA ALA A 34 3.13 19.19 4.75
C ALA A 34 1.75 19.87 4.87
N GLN A 35 1.70 21.21 4.92
CA GLN A 35 0.43 21.97 4.95
C GLN A 35 -0.38 21.80 3.67
N VAL A 36 0.28 21.82 2.51
CA VAL A 36 -0.36 21.52 1.21
C VAL A 36 -1.02 20.14 1.24
N ARG A 37 -0.34 19.14 1.80
CA ARG A 37 -0.87 17.78 1.95
C ARG A 37 -2.07 17.73 2.89
N ILE A 38 -1.98 18.37 4.06
CA ILE A 38 -3.10 18.47 5.03
C ILE A 38 -4.32 19.08 4.34
N ARG A 39 -4.15 20.19 3.63
CA ARG A 39 -5.23 20.83 2.88
C ARG A 39 -5.83 19.90 1.83
N ALA A 40 -5.00 19.17 1.09
CA ALA A 40 -5.49 18.20 0.11
C ALA A 40 -6.28 17.05 0.77
N ASP A 41 -5.88 16.60 1.96
CA ASP A 41 -6.61 15.62 2.77
C ASP A 41 -7.96 16.20 3.26
N GLU A 42 -8.00 17.46 3.70
CA GLU A 42 -9.24 18.16 4.09
C GLU A 42 -10.21 18.34 2.92
N LEU A 43 -9.69 18.70 1.73
CA LEU A 43 -10.50 18.78 0.51
C LEU A 43 -11.08 17.42 0.13
N ASP A 44 -10.34 16.33 0.32
CA ASP A 44 -10.85 14.98 0.02
C ASP A 44 -11.94 14.54 1.01
N LYS A 45 -11.90 15.01 2.28
CA LYS A 45 -12.98 14.75 3.26
C LYS A 45 -14.32 15.38 2.83
N VAL A 46 -14.27 16.56 2.23
CA VAL A 46 -15.49 17.26 1.74
C VAL A 46 -15.79 16.98 0.26
N ASN A 47 -14.95 16.16 -0.39
CA ASN A 47 -15.15 15.72 -1.76
C ASN A 47 -16.32 14.73 -1.83
N HIS A 48 -17.51 15.27 -2.00
CA HIS A 48 -18.68 14.45 -2.10
C HIS A 48 -18.68 13.67 -3.42
N ARG A 49 -18.40 12.35 -3.35
CA ARG A 49 -18.60 11.40 -4.45
C ARG A 49 -20.00 10.78 -4.29
N PRO A 50 -21.02 11.31 -4.96
CA PRO A 50 -22.41 10.95 -4.69
C PRO A 50 -22.74 9.52 -5.10
N VAL A 51 -21.95 8.89 -5.99
CA VAL A 51 -22.14 7.50 -6.42
C VAL A 51 -20.97 6.66 -5.94
N GLY A 52 -21.29 5.70 -5.06
CA GLY A 52 -20.36 4.76 -4.47
C GLY A 52 -20.27 3.44 -5.24
N PRO A 53 -20.26 2.28 -4.55
CA PRO A 53 -20.27 0.97 -5.19
C PRO A 53 -21.45 0.84 -6.17
N ARG A 54 -21.17 0.22 -7.31
CA ARG A 54 -22.16 -0.10 -8.34
C ARG A 54 -21.89 -1.49 -8.90
N ARG A 55 -22.93 -2.16 -9.36
CA ARG A 55 -22.87 -3.50 -9.92
C ARG A 55 -24.05 -3.74 -10.87
N TRP A 56 -23.75 -4.32 -12.02
CA TRP A 56 -24.78 -4.87 -12.91
C TRP A 56 -25.35 -6.18 -12.33
N ILE A 57 -26.67 -6.26 -12.25
CA ILE A 57 -27.39 -7.48 -11.84
C ILE A 57 -27.65 -8.35 -13.07
N ASP A 58 -27.96 -7.72 -14.19
CA ASP A 58 -28.11 -8.33 -15.50
C ASP A 58 -27.79 -7.30 -16.60
N GLY A 59 -28.20 -7.57 -17.83
CA GLY A 59 -27.97 -6.70 -18.99
C GLY A 59 -28.57 -5.30 -18.89
N SER A 60 -29.70 -5.12 -18.17
CA SER A 60 -30.41 -3.85 -18.10
C SER A 60 -30.51 -3.26 -16.68
N HIS A 61 -30.24 -4.05 -15.64
CA HIS A 61 -30.42 -3.61 -14.25
C HIS A 61 -29.09 -3.33 -13.55
N LEU A 62 -28.94 -2.11 -13.06
CA LEU A 62 -27.80 -1.63 -12.29
C LEU A 62 -28.22 -1.37 -10.84
N VAL A 63 -27.52 -1.95 -9.88
CA VAL A 63 -27.63 -1.54 -8.48
C VAL A 63 -26.47 -0.64 -8.14
N TYR A 64 -26.76 0.48 -7.49
CA TYR A 64 -25.74 1.43 -7.06
C TYR A 64 -26.12 2.10 -5.75
N ARG A 65 -25.11 2.54 -5.01
CA ARG A 65 -25.30 3.30 -3.77
C ARG A 65 -25.05 4.76 -4.04
N THR A 66 -25.99 5.60 -3.62
CA THR A 66 -25.73 7.02 -3.47
C THR A 66 -25.38 7.39 -2.05
N THR A 67 -24.58 8.42 -1.88
CA THR A 67 -24.40 9.12 -0.61
C THR A 67 -24.89 10.54 -0.84
N ALA A 68 -25.61 11.13 0.11
CA ALA A 68 -25.96 12.54 0.10
C ALA A 68 -24.89 13.36 0.83
N ALA A 69 -24.96 14.70 0.72
CA ALA A 69 -23.96 15.58 1.31
C ALA A 69 -23.88 15.51 2.85
N ASP A 70 -24.95 15.07 3.50
CA ASP A 70 -25.03 14.84 4.96
C ASP A 70 -24.55 13.43 5.37
N GLY A 71 -24.04 12.63 4.42
CA GLY A 71 -23.57 11.27 4.64
C GLY A 71 -24.67 10.20 4.57
N ALA A 72 -25.94 10.57 4.40
CA ALA A 72 -27.03 9.61 4.26
C ALA A 72 -26.80 8.72 3.03
N GLN A 73 -26.88 7.40 3.21
CA GLN A 73 -26.69 6.45 2.12
C GLN A 73 -28.03 5.89 1.67
N GLN A 74 -28.22 5.79 0.36
CA GLN A 74 -29.41 5.21 -0.25
C GLN A 74 -28.98 4.27 -1.38
N TRP A 75 -29.44 3.02 -1.31
CA TRP A 75 -29.29 2.06 -2.41
C TRP A 75 -30.39 2.29 -3.44
N TRP A 76 -30.04 2.11 -4.70
CA TRP A 76 -30.94 2.28 -5.84
C TRP A 76 -30.80 1.09 -6.77
N SER A 77 -31.92 0.70 -7.38
CA SER A 77 -31.93 -0.10 -8.60
C SER A 77 -32.27 0.83 -9.76
N ALA A 78 -31.50 0.78 -10.83
CA ALA A 78 -31.80 1.45 -12.09
C ALA A 78 -32.02 0.45 -13.22
N ASP A 79 -33.05 0.68 -14.02
CA ASP A 79 -33.43 -0.13 -15.18
C ASP A 79 -33.21 0.67 -16.47
N ALA A 80 -32.30 0.18 -17.31
CA ALA A 80 -31.90 0.81 -18.57
C ALA A 80 -32.99 0.79 -19.66
N THR A 81 -34.07 0.04 -19.47
CA THR A 81 -35.21 -0.01 -20.40
C THR A 81 -36.22 1.13 -20.19
N LEU A 82 -36.14 1.82 -19.06
CA LEU A 82 -37.00 2.94 -18.70
C LEU A 82 -36.32 4.28 -19.00
N GLU A 83 -36.97 5.40 -18.67
CA GLU A 83 -36.42 6.75 -18.87
C GLU A 83 -36.76 7.70 -17.71
N GLY A 84 -35.82 8.62 -17.44
CA GLY A 84 -35.94 9.63 -16.41
C GLY A 84 -36.01 9.05 -15.00
N GLU A 85 -36.69 9.75 -14.11
CA GLU A 85 -36.83 9.32 -12.70
C GLU A 85 -37.52 7.95 -12.54
N ARG A 86 -38.33 7.53 -13.52
CA ARG A 86 -38.96 6.20 -13.49
C ARG A 86 -37.94 5.07 -13.66
N ALA A 87 -36.78 5.37 -14.22
CA ALA A 87 -35.72 4.39 -14.42
C ALA A 87 -34.96 4.05 -13.14
N ARG A 88 -35.18 4.74 -12.01
CA ARG A 88 -34.54 4.42 -10.73
C ARG A 88 -35.56 4.26 -9.61
N THR A 89 -35.34 3.27 -8.74
CA THR A 89 -36.19 2.98 -7.59
C THR A 89 -35.31 2.81 -6.34
N PRO A 90 -35.65 3.45 -5.21
CA PRO A 90 -34.90 3.27 -3.97
C PRO A 90 -35.08 1.86 -3.42
N LEU A 91 -33.99 1.29 -2.90
CA LEU A 91 -33.96 -0.01 -2.23
C LEU A 91 -33.81 0.16 -0.72
N ALA A 92 -34.46 -0.69 0.07
CA ALA A 92 -34.42 -0.61 1.53
C ALA A 92 -33.05 -1.01 2.13
N SER A 93 -32.30 -1.87 1.45
CA SER A 93 -30.98 -2.36 1.85
C SER A 93 -30.16 -2.73 0.62
N GLU A 94 -28.86 -3.03 0.82
CA GLU A 94 -28.06 -3.66 -0.23
C GLU A 94 -28.71 -5.00 -0.65
N PRO A 95 -28.96 -5.23 -1.95
CA PRO A 95 -29.46 -6.51 -2.40
C PRO A 95 -28.36 -7.58 -2.24
N PRO A 96 -28.72 -8.80 -1.81
CA PRO A 96 -27.76 -9.86 -1.53
C PRO A 96 -26.81 -10.10 -2.70
N GLN A 97 -25.59 -10.51 -2.39
CA GLN A 97 -24.64 -10.92 -3.41
C GLN A 97 -25.23 -12.12 -4.15
N ALA A 98 -25.69 -11.89 -5.39
CA ALA A 98 -25.78 -12.98 -6.34
C ALA A 98 -24.37 -13.57 -6.46
N PRO A 99 -24.23 -14.91 -6.61
CA PRO A 99 -22.94 -15.49 -6.94
C PRO A 99 -22.34 -14.72 -8.11
N PRO A 100 -21.01 -14.53 -8.17
CA PRO A 100 -20.40 -13.80 -9.27
C PRO A 100 -20.99 -14.36 -10.57
N LEU A 101 -21.68 -13.49 -11.33
CA LEU A 101 -21.88 -13.76 -12.74
C LEU A 101 -20.48 -14.02 -13.25
N HIS A 102 -20.23 -15.26 -13.69
CA HIS A 102 -19.00 -15.59 -14.38
C HIS A 102 -18.83 -14.52 -15.45
N THR A 103 -17.91 -13.59 -15.19
CA THR A 103 -17.38 -12.77 -16.24
C THR A 103 -16.55 -13.76 -17.01
N ASP A 104 -17.08 -14.21 -18.13
CA ASP A 104 -16.29 -14.93 -19.12
C ASP A 104 -15.07 -14.05 -19.36
N GLY A 105 -13.96 -14.51 -18.79
CA GLY A 105 -12.68 -13.85 -18.87
C GLY A 105 -12.40 -13.61 -20.34
N ALA A 106 -12.01 -12.36 -20.60
CA ALA A 106 -11.30 -11.93 -21.78
C ALA A 106 -10.63 -13.11 -22.48
N GLY A 107 -11.00 -13.33 -23.74
CA GLY A 107 -10.51 -14.42 -24.57
C GLY A 107 -9.04 -14.65 -24.36
N ALA A 108 -8.72 -15.72 -23.62
CA ALA A 108 -7.69 -16.60 -24.09
C ALA A 108 -8.06 -16.86 -25.56
N VAL A 109 -7.15 -16.53 -26.46
CA VAL A 109 -7.24 -17.00 -27.83
C VAL A 109 -7.35 -18.51 -27.69
N ASP A 110 -8.58 -19.01 -27.85
CA ASP A 110 -8.86 -20.41 -27.92
C ASP A 110 -8.08 -20.85 -29.15
N HIS A 111 -6.91 -21.46 -28.93
CA HIS A 111 -6.35 -22.40 -29.87
C HIS A 111 -7.30 -23.59 -29.88
N ALA A 112 -8.51 -23.36 -30.41
CA ALA A 112 -9.48 -24.38 -30.63
C ALA A 112 -8.81 -25.37 -31.57
N ASP A 113 -8.43 -26.51 -30.98
CA ASP A 113 -8.14 -27.75 -31.65
C ASP A 113 -9.23 -27.98 -32.70
N HIS A 114 -8.97 -27.55 -33.94
CA HIS A 114 -9.51 -28.21 -35.11
C HIS A 114 -8.80 -29.55 -35.26
N ALA A 115 -9.04 -30.46 -34.31
CA ALA A 115 -8.85 -31.88 -34.51
C ALA A 115 -9.98 -32.39 -35.41
N ASP A 116 -10.01 -31.91 -36.65
CA ASP A 116 -10.79 -32.56 -37.70
C ASP A 116 -9.94 -33.69 -38.29
N LYS A 117 -10.34 -34.90 -37.96
CA LYS A 117 -9.69 -36.16 -38.31
C LYS A 117 -9.74 -36.37 -39.83
N THR A 118 -8.78 -35.84 -40.57
CA THR A 118 -8.60 -36.18 -42.00
C THR A 118 -7.16 -36.31 -42.46
N SER A 119 -6.18 -36.31 -41.54
CA SER A 119 -4.80 -36.58 -41.93
C SER A 119 -4.53 -38.08 -41.99
N ASP A 120 -4.19 -38.57 -43.18
CA ASP A 120 -3.61 -39.90 -43.39
C ASP A 120 -2.15 -39.97 -42.93
N LEU A 121 -1.58 -38.94 -42.29
CA LEU A 121 -0.20 -38.97 -41.77
C LEU A 121 -0.14 -39.55 -40.34
N PRO A 122 0.97 -40.22 -39.99
CA PRO A 122 1.20 -40.63 -38.60
C PRO A 122 1.23 -39.42 -37.67
N VAL A 123 0.73 -39.59 -36.44
CA VAL A 123 0.85 -38.56 -35.39
C VAL A 123 2.33 -38.43 -35.01
N TYR A 124 2.87 -37.21 -35.07
CA TYR A 124 4.23 -36.92 -34.64
C TYR A 124 4.27 -35.90 -33.50
N GLU A 125 5.34 -35.98 -32.72
CA GLU A 125 5.62 -35.12 -31.56
C GLU A 125 7.01 -34.51 -31.70
N PHE A 126 7.21 -33.36 -31.05
CA PHE A 126 8.49 -32.68 -30.97
C PHE A 126 9.16 -32.99 -29.64
N SER A 127 10.47 -33.23 -29.68
CA SER A 127 11.32 -33.26 -28.50
C SER A 127 12.54 -32.39 -28.77
N ARG A 128 13.00 -31.68 -27.74
CA ARG A 128 14.19 -30.85 -27.84
C ARG A 128 15.39 -31.61 -27.31
N GLU A 129 16.42 -31.72 -28.12
CA GLU A 129 17.68 -32.32 -27.74
C GLU A 129 18.80 -31.33 -28.10
N GLU A 130 19.55 -30.89 -27.08
CA GLU A 130 20.50 -29.78 -27.16
C GLU A 130 19.83 -28.47 -27.62
N GLN A 131 20.08 -28.03 -28.86
CA GLN A 131 19.56 -26.82 -29.50
C GLN A 131 18.76 -27.13 -30.77
N ASN A 132 18.49 -28.41 -31.00
CA ASN A 132 17.80 -28.93 -32.16
C ASN A 132 16.45 -29.52 -31.78
N ILE A 133 15.55 -29.57 -32.76
CA ILE A 133 14.24 -30.22 -32.64
C ILE A 133 14.31 -31.57 -33.30
N VAL A 134 13.75 -32.55 -32.59
CA VAL A 134 13.65 -33.92 -33.04
C VAL A 134 12.18 -34.29 -33.16
N VAL A 135 11.80 -34.75 -34.34
CA VAL A 135 10.43 -35.14 -34.68
C VAL A 135 10.30 -36.65 -34.56
N ARG A 136 9.29 -37.11 -33.82
CA ARG A 136 9.08 -38.53 -33.47
C ARG A 136 7.70 -39.01 -33.82
N VAL A 137 7.58 -40.25 -34.28
CA VAL A 137 6.31 -41.00 -34.36
C VAL A 137 6.37 -42.11 -33.32
N GLY A 138 5.66 -41.95 -32.21
CA GLY A 138 5.86 -42.79 -31.03
C GLY A 138 7.30 -42.68 -30.52
N ALA A 139 7.99 -43.81 -30.35
CA ALA A 139 9.40 -43.83 -29.92
C ALA A 139 10.42 -43.67 -31.06
N VAL A 140 9.95 -43.51 -32.31
CA VAL A 140 10.80 -43.56 -33.50
C VAL A 140 11.15 -42.15 -33.98
N GLU A 141 12.44 -41.83 -34.08
CA GLU A 141 12.94 -40.61 -34.73
C GLU A 141 12.68 -40.64 -36.24
N ILE A 142 11.95 -39.66 -36.76
CA ILE A 142 11.71 -39.51 -38.20
C ILE A 142 12.48 -38.33 -38.81
N TYR A 143 12.87 -37.34 -37.99
CA TYR A 143 13.65 -36.18 -38.43
C TYR A 143 14.35 -35.50 -37.26
N ARG A 144 15.47 -34.84 -37.53
CA ARG A 144 16.23 -34.03 -36.57
C ARG A 144 16.85 -32.83 -37.29
N THR A 145 16.66 -31.63 -36.75
CA THR A 145 17.45 -30.47 -37.18
C THR A 145 18.91 -30.62 -36.72
N THR A 146 19.87 -30.10 -37.50
CA THR A 146 21.31 -30.31 -37.22
C THR A 146 22.10 -29.01 -37.14
N ASP A 147 21.46 -27.88 -37.39
CA ASP A 147 22.05 -26.56 -37.50
C ASP A 147 21.80 -25.67 -36.28
N GLY A 148 21.11 -26.19 -35.26
CA GLY A 148 20.90 -25.52 -33.98
C GLY A 148 22.16 -25.54 -33.13
N VAL A 149 22.60 -24.37 -32.71
CA VAL A 149 23.74 -24.14 -31.81
C VAL A 149 23.32 -23.23 -30.65
N LYS A 150 24.16 -23.13 -29.61
CA LYS A 150 23.81 -22.47 -28.33
C LYS A 150 23.24 -21.04 -28.49
N ASP A 151 23.81 -20.26 -29.41
CA ASP A 151 23.44 -18.85 -29.63
C ASP A 151 22.58 -18.64 -30.89
N ASP A 152 22.21 -19.73 -31.57
CA ASP A 152 21.33 -19.76 -32.74
C ASP A 152 20.62 -21.12 -32.78
N GLY A 153 19.60 -21.26 -31.92
CA GLY A 153 18.95 -22.53 -31.62
C GLY A 153 17.44 -22.47 -31.78
N TYR A 154 16.80 -23.63 -31.90
CA TYR A 154 15.34 -23.71 -32.01
C TYR A 154 14.69 -23.54 -30.64
N SER A 155 14.11 -22.36 -30.40
CA SER A 155 13.55 -22.03 -29.08
C SER A 155 12.33 -21.13 -29.07
N GLY A 156 11.84 -20.68 -30.24
CA GLY A 156 10.78 -19.66 -30.32
C GLY A 156 9.34 -20.19 -30.45
N GLY A 157 9.12 -21.50 -30.40
CA GLY A 157 7.80 -22.14 -30.55
C GLY A 157 7.70 -23.09 -31.75
N GLU A 158 6.64 -23.91 -31.75
CA GLU A 158 6.39 -25.01 -32.68
C GLU A 158 4.91 -24.97 -33.10
N TRP A 159 4.61 -24.86 -34.39
CA TRP A 159 3.23 -24.78 -34.90
C TRP A 159 2.98 -25.82 -35.99
N THR A 160 2.09 -26.77 -35.72
CA THR A 160 1.72 -27.82 -36.68
C THR A 160 0.43 -27.47 -37.41
N SER A 161 0.44 -27.59 -38.74
CA SER A 161 -0.76 -27.41 -39.57
C SER A 161 -1.90 -28.35 -39.14
N PRO A 162 -3.18 -27.96 -39.32
CA PRO A 162 -4.31 -28.83 -39.00
C PRO A 162 -4.28 -30.20 -39.71
N THR A 163 -3.80 -30.21 -40.95
CA THR A 163 -3.59 -31.42 -41.78
C THR A 163 -2.34 -32.21 -41.43
N ARG A 164 -1.48 -31.69 -40.54
CA ARG A 164 -0.21 -32.26 -40.07
C ARG A 164 0.84 -32.49 -41.17
N ASP A 165 0.60 -32.04 -42.39
CA ASP A 165 1.52 -32.18 -43.53
C ASP A 165 2.56 -31.04 -43.60
N ALA A 166 2.50 -30.09 -42.67
CA ALA A 166 3.53 -29.08 -42.43
C ALA A 166 3.62 -28.67 -40.95
N PHE A 167 4.79 -28.19 -40.54
CA PHE A 167 4.98 -27.49 -39.27
C PHE A 167 6.01 -26.36 -39.41
N LEU A 168 5.88 -25.34 -38.57
CA LEU A 168 6.78 -24.19 -38.47
C LEU A 168 7.53 -24.25 -37.14
N LEU A 169 8.86 -24.11 -37.19
CA LEU A 169 9.71 -23.94 -36.02
C LEU A 169 10.29 -22.53 -36.01
N MET A 170 10.46 -21.95 -34.83
CA MET A 170 11.18 -20.67 -34.69
C MET A 170 12.59 -20.88 -34.15
N LYS A 171 13.57 -20.48 -34.96
CA LYS A 171 14.98 -20.42 -34.58
C LYS A 171 15.32 -19.03 -34.08
N VAL A 172 15.93 -18.93 -32.90
CA VAL A 172 16.24 -17.65 -32.26
C VAL A 172 17.75 -17.50 -32.20
N ARG A 173 18.28 -16.58 -33.01
CA ARG A 173 19.65 -16.11 -32.89
C ARG A 173 19.71 -15.09 -31.76
N ARG A 174 20.44 -15.41 -30.71
CA ARG A 174 20.58 -14.53 -29.54
C ARG A 174 21.40 -13.30 -29.90
N GLY A 175 20.86 -12.13 -29.56
CA GLY A 175 21.63 -10.89 -29.56
C GLY A 175 22.68 -10.94 -28.45
N ALA A 176 23.75 -10.16 -28.62
CA ALA A 176 24.70 -9.98 -27.54
C ALA A 176 23.98 -9.34 -26.34
N GLN A 177 24.05 -9.98 -25.17
CA GLN A 177 23.51 -9.39 -23.95
C GLN A 177 24.31 -8.14 -23.61
N HIS A 178 23.61 -7.01 -23.49
CA HIS A 178 24.17 -5.78 -22.94
C HIS A 178 23.84 -5.76 -21.45
N GLN A 179 24.86 -5.83 -20.61
CA GLN A 179 24.70 -5.78 -19.17
C GLN A 179 25.09 -4.42 -18.63
N VAL A 180 24.17 -3.77 -17.94
CA VAL A 180 24.47 -2.57 -17.15
C VAL A 180 24.64 -2.95 -15.69
N GLN A 181 25.49 -2.19 -15.01
CA GLN A 181 25.83 -2.44 -13.61
C GLN A 181 25.26 -1.32 -12.76
N LEU A 182 24.42 -1.68 -11.81
CA LEU A 182 23.88 -0.79 -10.79
C LEU A 182 24.59 -1.07 -9.46
N ILE A 183 24.85 -0.02 -8.70
CA ILE A 183 25.45 -0.13 -7.38
C ILE A 183 24.33 0.07 -6.36
N GLU A 184 23.92 -1.02 -5.71
CA GLU A 184 23.10 -0.95 -4.50
C GLU A 184 24.00 -0.46 -3.36
N ALA A 185 24.08 0.85 -3.23
CA ALA A 185 25.01 1.51 -2.31
C ALA A 185 24.60 1.38 -0.84
N SER A 186 23.32 1.13 -0.54
CA SER A 186 22.80 0.89 0.80
C SER A 186 21.94 -0.38 0.83
N PRO A 187 22.57 -1.56 0.70
CA PRO A 187 21.84 -2.83 0.69
C PRO A 187 21.16 -3.11 2.02
N SER A 188 20.17 -4.00 2.02
CA SER A 188 19.35 -4.31 3.21
C SER A 188 20.14 -4.83 4.42
N ASP A 189 21.33 -5.39 4.21
CA ASP A 189 22.25 -5.85 5.26
C ASP A 189 23.18 -4.73 5.79
N ARG A 190 23.20 -3.56 5.14
CA ARG A 190 23.99 -2.35 5.49
C ARG A 190 25.50 -2.60 5.59
N LEU A 191 26.00 -3.59 4.86
CA LEU A 191 27.43 -3.88 4.76
C LEU A 191 28.02 -3.24 3.49
N GLU A 192 28.70 -4.03 2.67
CA GLU A 192 29.35 -3.57 1.44
C GLU A 192 28.34 -3.32 0.31
N PRO A 193 28.54 -2.28 -0.53
CA PRO A 193 27.73 -2.06 -1.72
C PRO A 193 27.64 -3.31 -2.60
N LYS A 194 26.43 -3.63 -3.08
CA LYS A 194 26.19 -4.80 -3.93
C LYS A 194 26.12 -4.39 -5.40
N LEU A 195 26.83 -5.13 -6.22
CA LEU A 195 26.73 -5.01 -7.67
C LEU A 195 25.48 -5.74 -8.14
N ARG A 196 24.56 -5.00 -8.79
CA ARG A 196 23.41 -5.57 -9.49
C ARG A 196 23.65 -5.49 -10.98
N THR A 197 23.44 -6.60 -11.66
CA THR A 197 23.58 -6.68 -13.12
C THR A 197 22.20 -6.80 -13.75
N LEU A 198 21.90 -5.93 -14.71
CA LEU A 198 20.65 -5.91 -15.45
C LEU A 198 20.95 -6.09 -16.95
N ASP A 199 20.22 -7.01 -17.59
CA ASP A 199 20.20 -7.08 -19.05
C ASP A 199 19.40 -5.88 -19.60
N TYR A 200 20.08 -4.98 -20.29
CA TYR A 200 19.53 -3.70 -20.72
C TYR A 200 20.02 -3.36 -22.13
N THR A 201 19.28 -3.81 -23.15
CA THR A 201 19.59 -3.56 -24.55
C THR A 201 19.39 -2.08 -24.90
N LYS A 202 20.41 -1.47 -25.51
CA LYS A 202 20.41 -0.06 -25.94
C LYS A 202 20.24 0.05 -27.46
N PRO A 203 19.81 1.21 -27.98
CA PRO A 203 19.75 1.43 -29.42
C PRO A 203 21.02 1.01 -30.14
N GLY A 204 20.87 0.39 -31.30
CA GLY A 204 21.98 -0.11 -32.10
C GLY A 204 22.55 -1.47 -31.66
N ASP A 205 22.27 -1.94 -30.44
CA ASP A 205 22.72 -3.26 -29.99
C ASP A 205 22.13 -4.39 -30.84
N ALA A 206 22.79 -5.55 -30.85
CA ALA A 206 22.22 -6.74 -31.45
C ALA A 206 21.02 -7.23 -30.61
N ILE A 207 19.86 -7.37 -31.24
CA ILE A 207 18.67 -7.96 -30.60
C ILE A 207 18.60 -9.46 -30.87
N ASN A 208 17.75 -10.15 -30.10
CA ASN A 208 17.33 -11.49 -30.47
C ASN A 208 16.58 -11.42 -31.80
N VAL A 209 16.97 -12.28 -32.74
CA VAL A 209 16.34 -12.37 -34.06
C VAL A 209 15.66 -13.72 -34.17
N SER A 210 14.32 -13.68 -34.21
CA SER A 210 13.48 -14.86 -34.38
C SER A 210 13.22 -15.09 -35.86
N THR A 211 13.70 -16.21 -36.40
CA THR A 211 13.56 -16.60 -37.81
C THR A 211 12.66 -17.84 -37.91
N PRO A 212 11.59 -17.80 -38.71
CA PRO A 212 10.77 -18.98 -38.98
C PRO A 212 11.50 -19.96 -39.90
N HIS A 213 11.29 -21.26 -39.66
CA HIS A 213 11.73 -22.38 -40.48
C HIS A 213 10.54 -23.30 -40.76
N LEU A 214 10.24 -23.56 -42.03
CA LEU A 214 9.07 -24.30 -42.47
C LEU A 214 9.45 -25.72 -42.91
N PHE A 215 8.72 -26.72 -42.43
CA PHE A 215 8.96 -28.13 -42.75
C PHE A 215 7.69 -28.78 -43.30
N ARG A 216 7.86 -29.67 -44.28
CA ARG A 216 6.82 -30.52 -44.87
C ARG A 216 6.95 -31.94 -44.34
N VAL A 217 5.81 -32.58 -44.11
CA VAL A 217 5.69 -33.98 -43.74
C VAL A 217 4.90 -34.71 -44.81
N GLU A 218 5.53 -35.70 -45.43
CA GLU A 218 4.93 -36.49 -46.51
C GLU A 218 4.87 -37.95 -46.12
N ARG A 219 3.79 -38.64 -46.51
CA ARG A 219 3.66 -40.08 -46.28
C ARG A 219 4.67 -40.81 -47.15
N ASP A 220 5.47 -41.66 -46.52
CA ASP A 220 6.44 -42.51 -47.18
C ASP A 220 6.44 -43.88 -46.50
N ALA A 221 5.78 -44.86 -47.13
CA ALA A 221 5.69 -46.21 -46.59
C ALA A 221 7.05 -46.93 -46.50
N THR A 222 8.08 -46.41 -47.16
CA THR A 222 9.45 -46.95 -47.10
C THR A 222 10.32 -46.26 -46.04
N ALA A 223 9.87 -45.12 -45.50
CA ALA A 223 10.57 -44.40 -44.45
C ALA A 223 10.29 -44.99 -43.06
N VAL A 224 11.28 -44.90 -42.19
CA VAL A 224 11.16 -45.24 -40.77
C VAL A 224 10.08 -44.36 -40.14
N GLY A 225 9.08 -44.96 -39.48
CA GLY A 225 7.92 -44.24 -38.93
C GLY A 225 6.83 -43.87 -39.94
N GLY A 226 6.96 -44.25 -41.22
CA GLY A 226 5.91 -44.12 -42.24
C GLY A 226 5.73 -42.71 -42.84
N ALA A 227 6.64 -41.79 -42.54
CA ALA A 227 6.64 -40.42 -43.06
C ALA A 227 8.07 -39.90 -43.27
N ARG A 228 8.22 -38.94 -44.18
CA ARG A 228 9.46 -38.22 -44.45
C ARG A 228 9.26 -36.73 -44.17
N VAL A 229 10.23 -36.09 -43.53
CA VAL A 229 10.23 -34.65 -43.27
C VAL A 229 11.31 -33.97 -44.10
N HIS A 230 11.01 -32.81 -44.69
CA HIS A 230 12.00 -31.96 -45.35
C HIS A 230 11.70 -30.47 -45.11
N GLU A 231 12.74 -29.64 -45.11
CA GLU A 231 12.62 -28.19 -44.93
C GLU A 231 12.32 -27.48 -46.25
N ILE A 232 11.44 -26.48 -46.21
CA ILE A 232 11.24 -25.50 -47.28
C ILE A 232 12.09 -24.27 -46.97
N ALA A 233 13.02 -23.94 -47.87
CA ALA A 233 13.86 -22.76 -47.72
C ALA A 233 13.02 -21.48 -47.76
N LEU A 234 13.17 -20.63 -46.73
CA LEU A 234 12.56 -19.31 -46.65
C LEU A 234 13.60 -18.20 -46.90
N ASP A 235 13.13 -17.00 -47.20
CA ASP A 235 13.98 -15.81 -47.31
C ASP A 235 14.48 -15.39 -45.91
N SER A 236 15.61 -15.96 -45.51
CA SER A 236 16.24 -15.69 -44.21
C SER A 236 16.71 -14.23 -44.07
N GLU A 237 17.02 -13.54 -45.17
CA GLU A 237 17.48 -12.14 -45.13
C GLU A 237 16.35 -11.22 -44.67
N ARG A 238 15.12 -11.44 -45.15
CA ARG A 238 13.92 -10.71 -44.71
C ARG A 238 13.77 -10.73 -43.18
N PHE A 239 13.84 -11.91 -42.58
CA PHE A 239 13.62 -12.07 -41.14
C PHE A 239 14.78 -11.57 -40.29
N SER A 240 15.99 -11.52 -40.86
CA SER A 240 17.18 -11.03 -40.16
C SER A 240 17.12 -9.56 -39.74
N LYS A 241 16.20 -8.78 -40.32
CA LYS A 241 15.99 -7.34 -40.09
C LYS A 241 14.76 -7.03 -39.23
N MET A 242 14.06 -8.06 -38.75
CA MET A 242 12.84 -7.89 -37.97
C MET A 242 13.17 -7.58 -36.51
N TRP A 243 12.41 -6.64 -35.93
CA TRP A 243 12.32 -6.44 -34.50
C TRP A 243 11.58 -7.61 -33.84
N SER A 244 10.46 -8.03 -34.44
CA SER A 244 9.68 -9.17 -33.97
C SER A 244 8.97 -9.87 -35.13
N VAL A 245 8.85 -11.19 -34.99
CA VAL A 245 8.04 -12.06 -35.85
C VAL A 245 7.17 -12.90 -34.93
N GLU A 246 5.87 -12.65 -34.95
CA GLU A 246 4.90 -13.32 -34.09
C GLU A 246 3.95 -14.15 -34.93
N VAL A 247 3.78 -15.43 -34.58
CA VAL A 247 2.81 -16.31 -35.23
C VAL A 247 1.42 -16.03 -34.66
N ILE A 248 0.48 -15.63 -35.51
CA ILE A 248 -0.87 -15.25 -35.09
C ILE A 248 -1.82 -16.44 -35.16
N ARG A 249 -2.00 -17.04 -36.35
CA ARG A 249 -2.92 -18.18 -36.56
C ARG A 249 -2.72 -18.84 -37.92
N PHE A 250 -3.30 -20.02 -38.10
CA PHE A 250 -3.54 -20.59 -39.43
C PHE A 250 -4.71 -19.88 -40.13
N VAL A 251 -4.58 -19.68 -41.44
CA VAL A 251 -5.61 -19.11 -42.33
C VAL A 251 -5.78 -19.97 -43.57
N ALA A 252 -6.76 -19.63 -44.42
CA ALA A 252 -7.08 -20.38 -45.65
C ALA A 252 -7.26 -21.90 -45.40
N ASN A 253 -8.02 -22.26 -44.36
CA ASN A 253 -8.28 -23.63 -43.92
C ASN A 253 -7.01 -24.43 -43.60
N GLY A 254 -6.01 -23.78 -43.01
CA GLY A 254 -4.75 -24.44 -42.61
C GLY A 254 -3.69 -24.52 -43.70
N ARG A 255 -3.94 -23.97 -44.90
CA ARG A 255 -2.95 -23.91 -45.98
C ARG A 255 -1.87 -22.84 -45.78
N GLU A 256 -2.20 -21.79 -45.04
CA GLU A 256 -1.32 -20.65 -44.80
C GLU A 256 -1.21 -20.38 -43.30
N ILE A 257 -0.10 -19.79 -42.87
CA ILE A 257 0.10 -19.31 -41.50
C ILE A 257 0.33 -17.80 -41.49
N ALA A 258 -0.39 -17.08 -40.64
CA ALA A 258 -0.31 -15.64 -40.51
C ALA A 258 0.75 -15.22 -39.48
N LEU A 259 1.63 -14.30 -39.87
CA LEU A 259 2.76 -13.79 -39.09
C LEU A 259 2.66 -12.26 -38.98
N LEU A 260 2.68 -11.70 -37.77
CA LEU A 260 2.84 -10.27 -37.54
C LEU A 260 4.34 -9.94 -37.47
N CYS A 261 4.81 -9.16 -38.43
CA CYS A 261 6.21 -8.79 -38.59
C CYS A 261 6.37 -7.29 -38.33
N ASN A 262 7.20 -6.92 -37.36
CA ASN A 262 7.60 -5.54 -37.09
C ASN A 262 9.05 -5.37 -37.54
N GLU A 263 9.31 -4.50 -38.51
CA GLU A 263 10.66 -4.21 -38.95
C GLU A 263 11.42 -3.38 -37.91
N ARG A 264 12.72 -3.65 -37.73
CA ARG A 264 13.53 -2.89 -36.78
C ARG A 264 13.62 -1.41 -37.19
N GLY A 265 13.46 -0.51 -36.22
CA GLY A 265 13.27 0.92 -36.45
C GLY A 265 11.80 1.30 -36.71
N HIS A 266 10.88 0.33 -36.67
CA HIS A 266 9.44 0.52 -36.55
C HIS A 266 8.80 1.37 -37.65
N LYS A 267 9.39 1.38 -38.85
CA LYS A 267 8.81 2.07 -40.03
C LYS A 267 7.76 1.26 -40.76
N SER A 268 7.68 -0.04 -40.47
CA SER A 268 6.84 -0.99 -41.17
C SER A 268 6.39 -2.07 -40.20
N VAL A 269 5.09 -2.29 -40.12
CA VAL A 269 4.47 -3.42 -39.42
C VAL A 269 3.53 -4.10 -40.41
N SER A 270 3.74 -5.38 -40.67
CA SER A 270 2.99 -6.13 -41.67
C SER A 270 2.49 -7.46 -41.12
N LEU A 271 1.21 -7.75 -41.33
CA LEU A 271 0.61 -9.07 -41.17
C LEU A 271 0.74 -9.83 -42.50
N LEU A 272 1.58 -10.86 -42.52
CA LEU A 272 1.89 -11.68 -43.69
C LEU A 272 1.22 -13.05 -43.58
N ALA A 273 0.68 -13.59 -44.67
CA ALA A 273 0.33 -15.01 -44.78
C ALA A 273 1.43 -15.74 -45.54
N MET A 274 1.95 -16.83 -44.96
CA MET A 274 2.92 -17.73 -45.56
C MET A 274 2.24 -19.02 -46.00
N ASP A 275 2.32 -19.36 -47.29
CA ASP A 275 1.86 -20.62 -47.84
C ASP A 275 2.74 -21.78 -47.34
N LEU A 276 2.12 -22.77 -46.69
CA LEU A 276 2.83 -23.87 -46.04
C LEU A 276 3.38 -24.93 -47.01
N SER A 277 3.01 -24.85 -48.30
CA SER A 277 3.49 -25.77 -49.33
C SER A 277 4.69 -25.24 -50.10
N THR A 278 4.83 -23.92 -50.19
CA THR A 278 5.86 -23.24 -51.00
C THR A 278 6.75 -22.29 -50.20
N GLY A 279 6.33 -21.86 -49.00
CA GLY A 279 6.98 -20.79 -48.25
C GLY A 279 6.72 -19.38 -48.80
N ALA A 280 5.93 -19.24 -49.88
CA ALA A 280 5.62 -17.95 -50.47
C ALA A 280 4.78 -17.08 -49.52
N MET A 281 5.07 -15.77 -49.47
CA MET A 281 4.37 -14.84 -48.59
C MET A 281 3.53 -13.84 -49.37
N ARG A 282 2.36 -13.52 -48.82
CA ARG A 282 1.51 -12.41 -49.25
C ARG A 282 1.17 -11.51 -48.08
N VAL A 283 0.97 -10.22 -48.33
CA VAL A 283 0.57 -9.25 -47.30
C VAL A 283 -0.95 -9.35 -47.10
N ILE A 284 -1.39 -9.51 -45.86
CA ILE A 284 -2.80 -9.36 -45.47
C ILE A 284 -3.05 -7.88 -45.15
N ALA A 285 -2.29 -7.31 -44.22
CA ALA A 285 -2.39 -5.90 -43.84
C ALA A 285 -1.01 -5.35 -43.52
N SER A 286 -0.81 -4.05 -43.69
CA SER A 286 0.45 -3.38 -43.36
C SER A 286 0.26 -1.91 -43.04
N GLU A 287 1.06 -1.40 -42.10
CA GLU A 287 1.32 0.01 -41.87
C GLU A 287 2.76 0.31 -42.26
N SER A 288 2.99 1.40 -43.01
CA SER A 288 4.34 1.87 -43.31
C SER A 288 4.38 3.38 -43.44
N PHE A 289 5.36 4.01 -42.79
CA PHE A 289 5.55 5.45 -42.79
C PHE A 289 7.04 5.81 -42.89
N ASP A 290 7.34 6.96 -43.50
CA ASP A 290 8.70 7.50 -43.57
C ASP A 290 9.29 7.84 -42.20
N THR A 291 8.43 8.09 -41.20
CA THR A 291 8.82 8.35 -39.81
C THR A 291 8.83 7.07 -38.98
N PHE A 292 7.68 6.70 -38.40
CA PHE A 292 7.46 5.53 -37.58
C PHE A 292 5.99 5.09 -37.64
N VAL A 293 5.77 3.82 -37.31
CA VAL A 293 4.50 3.20 -36.93
C VAL A 293 4.49 3.14 -35.40
N ASP A 294 3.46 3.69 -34.76
CA ASP A 294 3.30 3.54 -33.30
C ASP A 294 2.76 2.15 -32.98
N TYR A 295 3.67 1.17 -33.06
CA TYR A 295 3.32 -0.24 -32.88
C TYR A 295 2.89 -0.55 -31.44
N THR A 296 3.28 0.28 -30.48
CA THR A 296 2.97 0.12 -29.06
C THR A 296 1.55 0.49 -28.69
N ASN A 297 0.93 1.44 -29.42
CA ASN A 297 -0.40 1.94 -29.07
C ASN A 297 -1.45 1.79 -30.17
N LYS A 298 -1.04 1.72 -31.44
CA LYS A 298 -1.95 1.91 -32.59
C LYS A 298 -2.08 0.70 -33.51
N ILE A 299 -1.44 -0.42 -33.16
CA ILE A 299 -1.64 -1.69 -33.84
C ILE A 299 -2.66 -2.52 -33.07
N TRP A 300 -3.77 -2.82 -33.73
CA TRP A 300 -4.83 -3.69 -33.23
C TRP A 300 -5.51 -4.39 -34.40
N MET A 301 -5.93 -5.64 -34.20
CA MET A 301 -6.60 -6.42 -35.23
C MET A 301 -7.67 -7.35 -34.64
N HIS A 302 -8.70 -7.67 -35.44
CA HIS A 302 -9.73 -8.66 -35.11
C HIS A 302 -10.23 -9.37 -36.36
N TRP A 303 -10.33 -10.70 -36.31
CA TRP A 303 -10.70 -11.52 -37.46
C TRP A 303 -12.21 -11.72 -37.53
N LEU A 304 -12.80 -11.55 -38.71
CA LEU A 304 -14.21 -11.81 -39.00
C LEU A 304 -14.29 -13.04 -39.93
N ASP A 305 -14.08 -14.23 -39.36
CA ASP A 305 -13.83 -15.46 -40.11
C ASP A 305 -14.98 -15.81 -41.07
N SER A 306 -16.23 -15.62 -40.65
CA SER A 306 -17.43 -15.90 -41.47
C SER A 306 -17.51 -15.06 -42.75
N ALA A 307 -16.87 -13.89 -42.78
CA ALA A 307 -16.82 -12.98 -43.91
C ALA A 307 -15.48 -13.00 -44.65
N SER A 308 -14.48 -13.76 -44.16
CA SER A 308 -13.08 -13.70 -44.63
C SER A 308 -12.51 -12.27 -44.60
N GLU A 309 -12.81 -11.53 -43.52
CA GLU A 309 -12.42 -10.14 -43.32
C GLU A 309 -11.53 -9.97 -42.08
N LEU A 310 -10.71 -8.91 -42.07
CA LEU A 310 -9.90 -8.50 -40.94
C LEU A 310 -10.19 -7.03 -40.62
N LEU A 311 -10.53 -6.74 -39.36
CA LEU A 311 -10.51 -5.38 -38.84
C LEU A 311 -9.07 -5.00 -38.48
N TRP A 312 -8.60 -3.86 -38.98
CA TRP A 312 -7.23 -3.38 -38.82
C TRP A 312 -7.22 -1.90 -38.42
N MET A 313 -6.48 -1.57 -37.35
CA MET A 313 -6.30 -0.19 -36.92
C MET A 313 -5.08 0.44 -37.61
N SER A 314 -5.23 1.66 -38.12
CA SER A 314 -4.25 2.29 -39.02
C SER A 314 -4.29 3.82 -38.98
N GLU A 315 -3.13 4.45 -39.17
CA GLU A 315 -2.99 5.90 -39.33
C GLU A 315 -2.82 6.35 -40.79
N ARG A 316 -3.13 5.49 -41.77
CA ARG A 316 -2.80 5.71 -43.19
C ARG A 316 -3.44 6.94 -43.84
N ASP A 317 -4.56 7.44 -43.30
CA ASP A 317 -5.21 8.68 -43.76
C ASP A 317 -4.80 9.91 -42.93
N GLY A 318 -3.80 9.75 -42.05
CA GLY A 318 -3.32 10.77 -41.13
C GLY A 318 -4.00 10.75 -39.75
N TRP A 319 -4.97 9.86 -39.52
CA TRP A 319 -5.68 9.71 -38.26
C TRP A 319 -5.84 8.23 -37.89
N ASN A 320 -5.76 7.88 -36.61
CA ASN A 320 -5.90 6.48 -36.21
C ASN A 320 -7.35 6.00 -36.38
N HIS A 321 -7.62 5.14 -37.36
CA HIS A 321 -8.95 4.67 -37.74
C HIS A 321 -8.97 3.16 -37.98
N LEU A 322 -10.19 2.60 -38.06
CA LEU A 322 -10.43 1.20 -38.35
C LEU A 322 -10.70 0.98 -39.85
N TYR A 323 -10.16 -0.12 -40.37
CA TYR A 323 -10.30 -0.54 -41.76
C TYR A 323 -10.75 -2.00 -41.82
N VAL A 324 -11.58 -2.32 -42.80
CA VAL A 324 -11.95 -3.70 -43.15
C VAL A 324 -11.06 -4.13 -44.31
N ILE A 325 -10.29 -5.18 -44.08
CA ILE A 325 -9.35 -5.76 -45.03
C ILE A 325 -9.89 -7.12 -45.51
N ASP A 326 -9.81 -7.36 -46.81
CA ASP A 326 -10.10 -8.68 -47.38
C ASP A 326 -8.93 -9.63 -47.10
N VAL A 327 -9.17 -10.71 -46.37
CA VAL A 327 -8.09 -11.59 -45.91
C VAL A 327 -7.40 -12.32 -47.06
N ALA A 328 -8.11 -12.63 -48.15
CA ALA A 328 -7.57 -13.37 -49.28
C ALA A 328 -6.67 -12.49 -50.16
N THR A 329 -7.09 -11.27 -50.43
CA THR A 329 -6.40 -10.35 -51.37
C THR A 329 -5.50 -9.32 -50.68
N GLY A 330 -5.70 -9.07 -49.39
CA GLY A 330 -5.05 -7.98 -48.66
C GLY A 330 -5.57 -6.58 -49.01
N ALA A 331 -6.60 -6.49 -49.84
CA ALA A 331 -7.17 -5.21 -50.26
C ALA A 331 -8.00 -4.58 -49.13
N VAL A 332 -7.91 -3.25 -49.00
CA VAL A 332 -8.83 -2.48 -48.15
C VAL A 332 -10.21 -2.53 -48.78
N LYS A 333 -11.13 -3.30 -48.21
CA LYS A 333 -12.55 -3.30 -48.63
C LYS A 333 -13.21 -1.98 -48.27
N ARG A 334 -12.83 -1.44 -47.10
CA ARG A 334 -13.45 -0.22 -46.56
C ARG A 334 -12.61 0.43 -45.48
N GLN A 335 -12.62 1.76 -45.46
CA GLN A 335 -12.30 2.54 -44.26
C GLN A 335 -13.56 2.63 -43.38
N LEU A 336 -13.56 1.92 -42.24
CA LEU A 336 -14.73 1.78 -41.38
C LEU A 336 -15.04 3.05 -40.60
N THR A 337 -14.00 3.71 -40.07
CA THR A 337 -14.10 5.01 -39.40
C THR A 337 -13.26 6.05 -40.13
N LYS A 338 -13.70 7.31 -40.16
CA LYS A 338 -13.03 8.41 -40.88
C LYS A 338 -13.35 9.78 -40.29
N GLY A 339 -12.46 10.74 -40.54
CA GLY A 339 -12.58 12.15 -40.16
C GLY A 339 -11.42 12.63 -39.29
N GLU A 340 -11.45 13.91 -38.92
CA GLU A 340 -10.39 14.59 -38.15
C GLU A 340 -10.45 14.30 -36.64
N TRP A 341 -10.45 13.01 -36.30
CA TRP A 341 -10.53 12.48 -34.94
C TRP A 341 -9.90 11.08 -34.91
N VAL A 342 -9.51 10.58 -33.74
CA VAL A 342 -8.83 9.28 -33.61
C VAL A 342 -9.69 8.26 -32.87
N VAL A 343 -9.60 6.99 -33.29
CA VAL A 343 -9.96 5.82 -32.50
C VAL A 343 -8.84 5.58 -31.48
N ARG A 344 -9.18 5.66 -30.19
CA ARG A 344 -8.22 5.47 -29.09
C ARG A 344 -8.04 3.99 -28.73
N ARG A 345 -9.14 3.22 -28.82
CA ARG A 345 -9.19 1.79 -28.45
C ARG A 345 -10.50 1.14 -28.94
N VAL A 346 -10.46 -0.17 -29.17
CA VAL A 346 -11.65 -1.02 -29.34
C VAL A 346 -11.99 -1.72 -28.01
N HIS A 347 -13.24 -1.62 -27.56
CA HIS A 347 -13.72 -2.29 -26.35
C HIS A 347 -14.23 -3.71 -26.62
N HIS A 348 -14.86 -3.94 -27.78
CA HIS A 348 -15.41 -5.24 -28.19
C HIS A 348 -15.86 -5.22 -29.65
N VAL A 349 -15.86 -6.39 -30.26
CA VAL A 349 -16.46 -6.67 -31.57
C VAL A 349 -17.51 -7.74 -31.36
N ASP A 350 -18.74 -7.47 -31.82
CA ASP A 350 -19.80 -8.46 -31.93
C ASP A 350 -19.88 -8.91 -33.39
N ASP A 351 -19.30 -10.07 -33.67
CA ASP A 351 -19.23 -10.67 -35.00
C ASP A 351 -20.61 -11.01 -35.56
N ALA A 352 -21.54 -11.44 -34.70
CA ALA A 352 -22.88 -11.86 -35.10
C ALA A 352 -23.76 -10.65 -35.45
N ALA A 353 -23.73 -9.62 -34.60
CA ALA A 353 -24.44 -8.36 -34.86
C ALA A 353 -23.71 -7.45 -35.87
N ARG A 354 -22.46 -7.78 -36.20
CA ARG A 354 -21.56 -6.98 -37.04
C ARG A 354 -21.42 -5.54 -36.53
N THR A 355 -21.10 -5.41 -35.23
CA THR A 355 -20.88 -4.11 -34.58
C THR A 355 -19.57 -4.07 -33.78
N ILE A 356 -19.06 -2.86 -33.54
CA ILE A 356 -17.84 -2.61 -32.78
C ILE A 356 -18.04 -1.44 -31.80
N ASP A 357 -17.70 -1.65 -30.53
CA ASP A 357 -17.70 -0.61 -29.51
C ASP A 357 -16.30 0.00 -29.39
N ILE A 358 -16.19 1.33 -29.53
CA ILE A 358 -14.91 2.04 -29.56
C ILE A 358 -14.84 3.18 -28.53
N ALA A 359 -13.62 3.50 -28.12
CA ALA A 359 -13.26 4.79 -27.55
C ALA A 359 -12.64 5.67 -28.64
N LEU A 360 -13.02 6.94 -28.68
CA LEU A 360 -12.56 7.92 -29.67
C LEU A 360 -12.26 9.28 -29.03
N MET A 361 -11.44 10.09 -29.69
CA MET A 361 -10.95 11.39 -29.23
C MET A 361 -10.97 12.40 -30.38
N GLY A 362 -11.31 13.66 -30.11
CA GLY A 362 -11.21 14.78 -31.06
C GLY A 362 -12.40 14.98 -32.00
N ARG A 363 -13.50 14.22 -31.83
CA ARG A 363 -14.65 14.29 -32.76
C ARG A 363 -15.51 15.54 -32.61
N ASP A 364 -15.62 16.09 -31.40
CA ASP A 364 -16.30 17.37 -31.17
C ASP A 364 -15.29 18.51 -31.24
N PRO A 365 -15.32 19.38 -32.27
CA PRO A 365 -14.34 20.43 -32.45
C PRO A 365 -14.44 21.55 -31.40
N LEU A 366 -15.51 21.57 -30.59
CA LEU A 366 -15.69 22.56 -29.52
C LEU A 366 -15.05 22.13 -28.19
N GLN A 367 -14.52 20.91 -28.11
CA GLN A 367 -13.95 20.35 -26.89
C GLN A 367 -12.42 20.23 -26.95
N ASP A 368 -11.81 19.94 -25.80
CA ASP A 368 -10.44 19.46 -25.76
C ASP A 368 -10.34 18.15 -26.57
N PRO A 369 -9.48 18.05 -27.59
CA PRO A 369 -9.44 16.92 -28.50
C PRO A 369 -9.01 15.61 -27.80
N TYR A 370 -8.47 15.69 -26.58
CA TYR A 370 -8.09 14.55 -25.78
C TYR A 370 -9.21 14.04 -24.86
N HIS A 371 -10.39 14.67 -24.84
CA HIS A 371 -11.55 14.10 -24.17
C HIS A 371 -11.96 12.79 -24.84
N THR A 372 -12.00 11.72 -24.05
CA THR A 372 -12.40 10.39 -24.51
C THR A 372 -13.92 10.29 -24.52
N HIS A 373 -14.48 9.94 -25.67
CA HIS A 373 -15.87 9.58 -25.84
C HIS A 373 -15.99 8.14 -26.37
N HIS A 374 -17.19 7.60 -26.34
CA HIS A 374 -17.46 6.23 -26.78
C HIS A 374 -18.56 6.18 -27.82
N ALA A 375 -18.43 5.23 -28.75
CA ALA A 375 -19.37 5.03 -29.85
C ALA A 375 -19.50 3.54 -30.20
N ARG A 376 -20.62 3.17 -30.80
CA ARG A 376 -20.81 1.88 -31.50
C ARG A 376 -20.79 2.12 -33.00
N VAL A 377 -20.06 1.31 -33.75
CA VAL A 377 -19.99 1.38 -35.21
C VAL A 377 -20.54 0.09 -35.81
N ASN A 378 -21.38 0.20 -36.84
CA ASN A 378 -21.82 -0.95 -37.62
C ASN A 378 -20.76 -1.27 -38.69
N ILE A 379 -20.28 -2.51 -38.73
CA ILE A 379 -19.15 -2.94 -39.57
C ILE A 379 -19.51 -2.85 -41.07
N ASP A 380 -20.77 -3.16 -41.43
CA ASP A 380 -21.22 -3.23 -42.83
C ASP A 380 -21.61 -1.90 -43.45
N SER A 381 -21.87 -0.87 -42.65
CA SER A 381 -22.26 0.46 -43.12
C SER A 381 -21.25 1.55 -42.73
N GLY A 382 -20.47 1.35 -41.67
CA GLY A 382 -19.68 2.40 -41.03
C GLY A 382 -20.53 3.42 -40.27
N ALA A 383 -21.84 3.17 -40.10
CA ALA A 383 -22.71 4.03 -39.32
C ALA A 383 -22.25 4.04 -37.85
N LEU A 384 -22.06 5.24 -37.30
CA LEU A 384 -21.52 5.46 -35.96
C LEU A 384 -22.59 6.07 -35.06
N THR A 385 -22.90 5.37 -33.97
CA THR A 385 -23.81 5.81 -32.89
C THR A 385 -22.98 6.25 -31.70
N MET A 386 -23.03 7.53 -31.34
CA MET A 386 -22.36 8.03 -30.13
C MET A 386 -23.04 7.47 -28.89
N LEU A 387 -22.27 6.87 -27.97
CA LEU A 387 -22.77 6.30 -26.72
C LEU A 387 -22.62 7.26 -25.53
N THR A 388 -21.78 8.29 -25.68
CA THR A 388 -21.56 9.33 -24.66
C THR A 388 -21.68 10.70 -25.29
N SER A 389 -22.10 11.68 -24.49
CA SER A 389 -22.25 13.08 -24.89
C SER A 389 -21.88 14.02 -23.74
N GLY A 390 -21.77 15.32 -24.04
CA GLY A 390 -21.44 16.38 -23.09
C GLY A 390 -19.96 16.76 -23.07
N ASP A 391 -19.66 17.97 -22.56
CA ASP A 391 -18.28 18.46 -22.44
C ASP A 391 -17.55 17.73 -21.30
N GLY A 392 -16.51 16.98 -21.66
CA GLY A 392 -15.61 16.31 -20.73
C GLY A 392 -15.26 14.87 -21.09
N THR A 393 -14.19 14.36 -20.47
CA THR A 393 -13.74 12.99 -20.70
C THR A 393 -14.65 12.00 -19.99
N CYS A 394 -15.04 10.94 -20.70
CA CYS A 394 -15.93 9.90 -20.20
C CYS A 394 -15.14 8.61 -19.93
N ARG A 395 -15.39 7.99 -18.78
CA ARG A 395 -15.01 6.61 -18.50
C ARG A 395 -16.26 5.76 -18.46
N VAL A 396 -16.30 4.67 -19.21
CA VAL A 396 -17.48 3.80 -19.31
C VAL A 396 -17.31 2.44 -18.65
N ASP A 397 -18.43 1.89 -18.22
CA ASP A 397 -18.58 0.58 -17.59
C ASP A 397 -19.84 -0.06 -18.21
N PHE A 398 -19.66 -1.03 -19.13
CA PHE A 398 -20.75 -1.63 -19.90
C PHE A 398 -21.51 -2.67 -19.07
N SER A 399 -22.80 -2.85 -19.36
CA SER A 399 -23.55 -4.00 -18.87
C SER A 399 -22.98 -5.31 -19.44
N PRO A 400 -23.21 -6.47 -18.79
CA PRO A 400 -22.71 -7.76 -19.26
C PRO A 400 -23.08 -8.09 -20.72
N ASP A 401 -24.30 -7.75 -21.13
CA ASP A 401 -24.79 -7.92 -22.51
C ASP A 401 -24.52 -6.69 -23.41
N ARG A 402 -23.88 -5.66 -22.86
CA ARG A 402 -23.57 -4.38 -23.52
C ARG A 402 -24.78 -3.66 -24.11
N SER A 403 -25.98 -3.91 -23.59
CA SER A 403 -27.19 -3.16 -23.96
C SER A 403 -27.25 -1.78 -23.28
N ALA A 404 -26.54 -1.61 -22.15
CA ALA A 404 -26.43 -0.36 -21.41
C ALA A 404 -24.99 -0.08 -20.95
N LEU A 405 -24.73 1.15 -20.48
CA LEU A 405 -23.45 1.53 -19.87
C LEU A 405 -23.62 2.58 -18.78
N VAL A 406 -22.68 2.62 -17.83
CA VAL A 406 -22.48 3.75 -16.92
C VAL A 406 -21.36 4.61 -17.46
N CYS A 407 -21.64 5.88 -17.71
CA CYS A 407 -20.67 6.89 -18.09
C CYS A 407 -20.34 7.77 -16.88
N VAL A 408 -19.06 7.78 -16.50
CA VAL A 408 -18.51 8.73 -15.52
C VAL A 408 -17.81 9.84 -16.29
N ARG A 409 -18.49 10.98 -16.44
CA ARG A 409 -18.00 12.14 -17.17
C ARG A 409 -17.40 13.15 -16.21
N SER A 410 -16.20 13.65 -16.50
CA SER A 410 -15.54 14.69 -15.70
C SER A 410 -14.63 15.56 -16.56
N ARG A 411 -14.19 16.70 -16.02
CA ARG A 411 -13.13 17.52 -16.59
C ARG A 411 -12.14 17.89 -15.49
N ALA A 412 -10.93 18.30 -15.85
CA ALA A 412 -9.95 18.81 -14.90
C ALA A 412 -10.52 19.93 -13.97
N ASP A 413 -11.45 20.75 -14.48
CA ASP A 413 -12.08 21.87 -13.77
C ASP A 413 -13.50 21.56 -13.25
N LEU A 414 -14.03 20.35 -13.48
CA LEU A 414 -15.40 19.97 -13.18
C LEU A 414 -15.48 18.55 -12.58
N PRO A 415 -15.99 18.40 -11.34
CA PRO A 415 -16.21 17.10 -10.71
C PRO A 415 -17.06 16.14 -11.54
N SER A 416 -17.05 14.87 -11.14
CA SER A 416 -17.67 13.79 -11.91
C SER A 416 -19.21 13.84 -11.90
N VAL A 417 -19.80 13.44 -13.03
CA VAL A 417 -21.22 13.14 -13.20
C VAL A 417 -21.35 11.68 -13.64
N TRP A 418 -22.27 10.94 -13.04
CA TRP A 418 -22.54 9.53 -13.33
C TRP A 418 -23.88 9.39 -14.03
N GLU A 419 -23.86 8.83 -15.24
CA GLU A 419 -25.03 8.70 -16.09
C GLU A 419 -25.20 7.23 -16.49
N LEU A 420 -26.39 6.67 -16.30
CA LEU A 420 -26.78 5.42 -16.95
C LEU A 420 -27.26 5.76 -18.36
N ARG A 421 -26.75 5.04 -19.35
CA ARG A 421 -27.02 5.29 -20.77
C ARG A 421 -27.37 4.01 -21.50
N ARG A 422 -28.24 4.13 -22.51
CA ARG A 422 -28.64 3.05 -23.40
C ARG A 422 -27.67 2.97 -24.58
N THR A 423 -27.27 1.78 -25.00
CA THR A 423 -26.28 1.65 -26.09
C THR A 423 -26.88 1.68 -27.50
N SER A 424 -28.20 1.50 -27.64
CA SER A 424 -28.86 1.52 -28.95
C SER A 424 -28.82 2.90 -29.62
N ASP A 425 -28.83 3.97 -28.82
CA ASP A 425 -28.90 5.37 -29.27
C ASP A 425 -27.98 6.33 -28.49
N GLY A 426 -27.36 5.86 -27.39
CA GLY A 426 -26.52 6.69 -26.50
C GLY A 426 -27.29 7.60 -25.54
N ALA A 427 -28.62 7.48 -25.49
CA ALA A 427 -29.47 8.34 -24.67
C ALA A 427 -29.16 8.16 -23.18
N VAL A 428 -29.20 9.27 -22.44
CA VAL A 428 -29.16 9.24 -20.98
C VAL A 428 -30.50 8.66 -20.50
N VAL A 429 -30.43 7.50 -19.86
CA VAL A 429 -31.56 6.87 -19.19
C VAL A 429 -31.90 7.67 -17.94
N VAL A 430 -30.91 7.85 -17.06
CA VAL A 430 -31.04 8.60 -15.80
C VAL A 430 -29.66 9.06 -15.30
N GLU A 431 -29.61 10.21 -14.64
CA GLU A 431 -28.45 10.63 -13.86
C GLU A 431 -28.43 9.88 -12.52
N LEU A 432 -27.36 9.13 -12.28
CA LEU A 432 -27.16 8.36 -11.06
C LEU A 432 -26.72 9.27 -9.90
N GLY A 433 -25.98 10.34 -10.23
CA GLY A 433 -25.60 11.41 -9.32
C GLY A 433 -24.54 12.32 -9.94
N ALA A 434 -24.37 13.52 -9.38
CA ALA A 434 -23.37 14.50 -9.78
C ALA A 434 -22.63 15.05 -8.56
N ALA A 435 -21.30 15.07 -8.59
CA ALA A 435 -20.51 15.61 -7.50
C ALA A 435 -20.69 17.13 -7.43
N ASP A 436 -21.09 17.63 -6.26
CA ASP A 436 -21.30 19.06 -6.05
C ASP A 436 -19.98 19.75 -5.64
N PRO A 437 -19.43 20.67 -6.47
CA PRO A 437 -18.22 21.41 -6.11
C PRO A 437 -18.44 22.44 -4.99
N GLN A 438 -19.67 22.72 -4.53
CA GLN A 438 -19.91 23.77 -3.52
C GLN A 438 -19.15 23.54 -2.22
N ALA A 439 -19.19 22.32 -1.67
CA ALA A 439 -18.47 21.98 -0.44
C ALA A 439 -16.95 22.11 -0.63
N LEU A 440 -16.44 21.66 -1.78
CA LEU A 440 -15.04 21.80 -2.16
C LEU A 440 -14.64 23.28 -2.24
N ARG A 441 -15.43 24.11 -2.93
CA ARG A 441 -15.18 25.55 -3.07
C ARG A 441 -15.27 26.26 -1.72
N ALA A 442 -16.22 25.88 -0.85
CA ALA A 442 -16.35 26.41 0.50
C ALA A 442 -15.14 26.06 1.38
N ALA A 443 -14.54 24.87 1.18
CA ALA A 443 -13.28 24.46 1.80
C ALA A 443 -12.04 25.05 1.11
N GLY A 444 -12.21 25.96 0.16
CA GLY A 444 -11.13 26.68 -0.50
C GLY A 444 -10.47 25.94 -1.66
N TRP A 445 -11.12 24.95 -2.27
CA TRP A 445 -10.67 24.38 -3.55
C TRP A 445 -10.85 25.38 -4.68
N THR A 446 -9.83 25.53 -5.51
CA THR A 446 -9.87 26.33 -6.74
C THR A 446 -9.70 25.42 -7.95
N ALA A 447 -10.66 25.49 -8.90
CA ALA A 447 -10.57 24.72 -10.12
C ALA A 447 -9.33 25.14 -10.95
N PRO A 448 -8.58 24.21 -11.56
CA PRO A 448 -7.59 24.58 -12.57
C PRO A 448 -8.30 25.27 -13.74
N GLN A 449 -7.68 26.30 -14.31
CA GLN A 449 -8.21 26.94 -15.51
C GLN A 449 -7.76 26.14 -16.74
N ARG A 450 -8.73 25.71 -17.54
CA ARG A 450 -8.46 25.24 -18.91
C ARG A 450 -8.07 26.44 -19.78
N PHE A 451 -6.97 26.32 -20.51
CA PHE A 451 -6.54 27.38 -21.42
C PHE A 451 -6.07 26.77 -22.75
N THR A 452 -6.39 27.47 -23.84
CA THR A 452 -6.08 27.06 -25.20
C THR A 452 -5.45 28.23 -25.92
N ALA A 453 -4.37 27.97 -26.65
CA ALA A 453 -3.70 28.95 -27.49
C ALA A 453 -3.20 28.30 -28.76
N LYS A 454 -2.92 29.12 -29.78
CA LYS A 454 -2.31 28.64 -31.03
C LYS A 454 -0.85 28.23 -30.78
N GLY A 455 -0.47 27.11 -31.36
CA GLY A 455 0.91 26.61 -31.35
C GLY A 455 1.82 27.40 -32.30
N ARG A 456 3.00 26.84 -32.55
CA ARG A 456 4.07 27.46 -33.36
C ARG A 456 3.65 27.79 -34.80
N ASP A 457 2.65 27.09 -35.33
CA ASP A 457 2.13 27.26 -36.68
C ASP A 457 1.07 28.38 -36.78
N GLY A 458 0.63 28.93 -35.64
CA GLY A 458 -0.44 29.93 -35.59
C GLY A 458 -1.84 29.38 -35.90
N VAL A 459 -1.99 28.08 -36.11
CA VAL A 459 -3.24 27.44 -36.59
C VAL A 459 -3.72 26.37 -35.63
N THR A 460 -2.83 25.49 -35.17
CA THR A 460 -3.16 24.36 -34.31
C THR A 460 -3.45 24.80 -32.88
N ASP A 461 -4.58 24.37 -32.33
CA ASP A 461 -4.90 24.60 -30.92
C ASP A 461 -4.13 23.65 -29.99
N ILE A 462 -3.47 24.27 -29.02
CA ILE A 462 -2.68 23.63 -27.97
C ILE A 462 -3.42 23.81 -26.65
N TYR A 463 -3.66 22.70 -25.96
CA TYR A 463 -4.50 22.64 -24.77
C TYR A 463 -3.65 22.41 -23.54
N GLY A 464 -3.98 23.09 -22.45
CA GLY A 464 -3.28 22.97 -21.18
C GLY A 464 -4.12 23.42 -19.99
N LEU A 465 -3.53 23.27 -18.81
CA LEU A 465 -4.10 23.65 -17.54
C LEU A 465 -3.23 24.70 -16.86
N VAL A 466 -3.88 25.65 -16.18
CA VAL A 466 -3.26 26.65 -15.31
C VAL A 466 -3.73 26.41 -13.88
N PHE A 467 -2.80 26.17 -12.98
CA PHE A 467 -3.01 26.01 -11.56
C PHE A 467 -2.54 27.28 -10.85
N ARG A 468 -3.43 27.89 -10.07
CA ARG A 468 -3.13 29.08 -9.28
C ARG A 468 -3.13 28.75 -7.79
N PRO A 469 -2.37 29.49 -6.96
CA PRO A 469 -2.47 29.37 -5.51
C PRO A 469 -3.92 29.60 -5.08
N SER A 470 -4.42 28.85 -4.10
CA SER A 470 -5.80 29.07 -3.66
C SER A 470 -6.03 30.42 -2.95
N ASN A 471 -4.96 31.12 -2.54
CA ASN A 471 -4.99 32.51 -2.07
C ASN A 471 -4.56 33.52 -3.17
N PHE A 472 -4.77 33.17 -4.44
CA PHE A 472 -4.35 33.97 -5.59
C PHE A 472 -4.87 35.42 -5.52
N ASP A 473 -3.95 36.35 -5.77
CA ASP A 473 -4.20 37.77 -5.86
C ASP A 473 -3.78 38.25 -7.26
N PRO A 474 -4.73 38.61 -8.14
CA PRO A 474 -4.42 38.98 -9.52
C PRO A 474 -3.56 40.25 -9.64
N THR A 475 -3.38 41.01 -8.55
CA THR A 475 -2.51 42.20 -8.53
C THR A 475 -1.04 41.88 -8.28
N LYS A 476 -0.73 40.65 -7.84
CA LYS A 476 0.64 40.18 -7.58
C LYS A 476 1.25 39.49 -8.79
N LYS A 477 2.58 39.52 -8.83
CA LYS A 477 3.41 38.82 -9.82
C LYS A 477 3.92 37.50 -9.25
N TYR A 478 3.50 36.39 -9.85
CA TYR A 478 3.90 35.04 -9.44
C TYR A 478 4.92 34.45 -10.42
N PRO A 479 5.92 33.70 -9.93
CA PRO A 479 6.75 32.91 -10.83
C PRO A 479 5.89 31.89 -11.57
N VAL A 480 6.30 31.55 -12.78
CA VAL A 480 5.65 30.51 -13.60
C VAL A 480 6.48 29.24 -13.52
N ILE A 481 5.86 28.11 -13.20
CA ILE A 481 6.52 26.80 -13.22
C ILE A 481 5.79 25.92 -14.23
N GLU A 482 6.50 25.37 -15.22
CA GLU A 482 5.95 24.34 -16.09
C GLU A 482 6.22 22.95 -15.52
N ASN A 483 5.18 22.13 -15.44
CA ASN A 483 5.28 20.69 -15.20
C ASN A 483 5.26 19.97 -16.56
N ILE A 484 6.43 19.50 -17.02
CA ILE A 484 6.60 18.91 -18.35
C ILE A 484 6.81 17.39 -18.29
N TYR A 485 6.25 16.68 -19.28
CA TYR A 485 6.61 15.29 -19.57
C TYR A 485 6.99 15.09 -21.04
N ALA A 486 6.15 15.53 -21.97
CA ALA A 486 6.44 15.60 -23.42
C ALA A 486 6.86 14.28 -24.13
N GLY A 487 6.73 13.12 -23.49
CA GLY A 487 7.00 11.82 -24.11
C GLY A 487 6.03 11.52 -25.27
N PRO A 488 6.51 11.09 -26.46
CA PRO A 488 5.63 10.93 -27.63
C PRO A 488 4.62 9.79 -27.54
N HIS A 489 4.77 8.87 -26.59
CA HIS A 489 3.92 7.69 -26.49
C HIS A 489 2.48 7.98 -26.00
N ASP A 490 2.21 9.12 -25.37
CA ASP A 490 0.86 9.52 -24.93
C ASP A 490 0.68 11.05 -24.88
N GLN A 491 -0.49 11.52 -24.45
CA GLN A 491 -0.70 12.88 -23.91
C GLN A 491 -0.59 12.89 -22.38
N HIS A 492 -0.22 14.02 -21.79
CA HIS A 492 0.18 14.07 -20.37
C HIS A 492 -0.57 15.10 -19.53
N VAL A 493 -1.32 16.02 -20.15
CA VAL A 493 -2.19 16.96 -19.42
C VAL A 493 -3.41 16.19 -18.88
N PRO A 494 -3.71 16.25 -17.57
CA PRO A 494 -4.90 15.61 -17.02
C PRO A 494 -6.18 16.09 -17.70
N LYS A 495 -7.06 15.14 -18.07
CA LYS A 495 -8.35 15.45 -18.71
C LYS A 495 -9.55 15.26 -17.78
N GLY A 496 -9.41 14.41 -16.76
CA GLY A 496 -10.43 14.15 -15.74
C GLY A 496 -10.21 14.96 -14.47
N PHE A 497 -11.22 14.96 -13.59
CA PHE A 497 -11.16 15.64 -12.30
C PHE A 497 -10.24 14.91 -11.31
N GLU A 498 -9.24 15.62 -10.77
CA GLU A 498 -8.36 15.14 -9.73
C GLU A 498 -8.16 16.23 -8.67
N LEU A 499 -8.25 15.85 -7.39
CA LEU A 499 -7.98 16.77 -6.29
C LEU A 499 -6.50 16.95 -6.02
N ARG A 500 -5.71 15.89 -6.22
CA ARG A 500 -4.28 15.89 -5.96
C ARG A 500 -3.55 15.86 -7.30
N SER A 501 -2.66 16.81 -7.53
CA SER A 501 -1.73 16.80 -8.64
C SER A 501 -0.47 17.55 -8.23
N ARG A 502 0.69 17.19 -8.78
CA ARG A 502 1.94 17.93 -8.53
C ARG A 502 1.82 19.39 -8.92
N SER A 503 1.09 19.68 -9.98
CA SER A 503 0.84 21.06 -10.40
C SER A 503 0.09 21.86 -9.32
N ARG A 504 -0.84 21.23 -8.58
CA ARG A 504 -1.50 21.87 -7.43
C ARG A 504 -0.53 22.08 -6.27
N ASP A 505 0.32 21.11 -5.97
CA ASP A 505 1.25 21.21 -4.83
C ASP A 505 2.14 22.46 -4.95
N TYR A 506 2.72 22.67 -6.13
CA TYR A 506 3.59 23.82 -6.42
C TYR A 506 2.81 25.12 -6.54
N ALA A 507 1.54 25.07 -6.96
CA ALA A 507 0.69 26.25 -6.95
C ALA A 507 0.41 26.73 -5.53
N GLU A 508 0.14 25.82 -4.59
CA GLU A 508 -0.08 26.16 -3.18
C GLU A 508 1.19 26.68 -2.48
N LEU A 509 2.38 26.33 -2.99
CA LEU A 509 3.66 26.92 -2.55
C LEU A 509 3.89 28.36 -3.05
N GLY A 510 3.03 28.88 -3.94
CA GLY A 510 3.06 30.27 -4.38
C GLY A 510 3.57 30.51 -5.81
N ALA A 511 3.45 29.53 -6.71
CA ALA A 511 3.69 29.71 -8.13
C ALA A 511 2.39 29.65 -8.95
N ILE A 512 2.40 30.18 -10.17
CA ILE A 512 1.43 29.79 -11.19
C ILE A 512 2.03 28.59 -11.92
N VAL A 513 1.36 27.45 -11.87
CA VAL A 513 1.87 26.21 -12.49
C VAL A 513 1.10 25.91 -13.76
N VAL A 514 1.80 25.59 -14.84
CA VAL A 514 1.20 25.26 -16.14
C VAL A 514 1.57 23.84 -16.56
N GLN A 515 0.65 23.17 -17.24
CA GLN A 515 0.87 21.86 -17.84
C GLN A 515 0.24 21.84 -19.22
N ILE A 516 1.01 21.49 -20.24
CA ILE A 516 0.68 21.72 -21.66
C ILE A 516 1.05 20.48 -22.48
N ASP A 517 0.26 20.11 -23.49
CA ASP A 517 0.61 19.09 -24.49
C ASP A 517 0.88 19.78 -25.83
N GLY A 518 2.16 20.04 -26.12
CA GLY A 518 2.63 20.61 -27.39
C GLY A 518 2.66 19.58 -28.54
N MET A 519 2.97 20.02 -29.76
CA MET A 519 3.14 19.09 -30.89
C MET A 519 4.23 18.05 -30.60
N GLY A 520 4.04 16.83 -31.10
CA GLY A 520 4.90 15.68 -30.83
C GLY A 520 4.35 14.72 -29.77
N THR A 521 3.34 15.11 -28.98
CA THR A 521 2.59 14.17 -28.11
C THR A 521 1.59 13.34 -28.93
N ASN A 522 1.09 12.24 -28.34
CA ASN A 522 0.26 11.28 -29.07
C ASN A 522 -1.22 11.67 -29.18
N TRP A 523 -2.04 10.78 -29.77
CA TRP A 523 -3.51 10.82 -29.86
C TRP A 523 -4.12 12.06 -30.52
N ARG A 524 -3.31 12.74 -31.33
CA ARG A 524 -3.73 13.68 -32.36
C ARG A 524 -3.45 13.07 -33.73
N SER A 525 -3.54 13.88 -34.79
CA SER A 525 -3.19 13.43 -36.13
C SER A 525 -1.74 12.95 -36.21
N LYS A 526 -1.46 12.09 -37.20
CA LYS A 526 -0.12 11.60 -37.51
C LYS A 526 0.86 12.76 -37.72
N ALA A 527 0.42 13.83 -38.40
CA ALA A 527 1.21 15.04 -38.61
C ALA A 527 1.56 15.79 -37.31
N PHE A 528 0.64 15.82 -36.33
CA PHE A 528 0.91 16.40 -35.01
C PHE A 528 1.94 15.57 -34.25
N HIS A 529 1.84 14.24 -34.36
CA HIS A 529 2.72 13.29 -33.68
C HIS A 529 4.13 13.23 -34.31
N ASP A 530 4.22 13.31 -35.64
CA ASP A 530 5.48 13.20 -36.41
C ASP A 530 6.51 14.29 -36.10
N VAL A 531 6.11 15.37 -35.44
CA VAL A 531 7.02 16.43 -34.98
C VAL A 531 8.13 15.88 -34.06
N CYS A 532 7.87 14.77 -33.34
CA CYS A 532 8.85 14.16 -32.45
C CYS A 532 9.90 13.29 -33.19
N TYR A 533 9.65 12.90 -34.44
CA TYR A 533 10.49 11.93 -35.13
C TYR A 533 11.90 12.48 -35.36
N LYS A 534 12.90 11.77 -34.83
CA LYS A 534 14.31 12.19 -34.81
C LYS A 534 14.54 13.57 -34.17
N ASN A 535 13.58 14.04 -33.38
CA ASN A 535 13.50 15.40 -32.88
C ASN A 535 12.87 15.46 -31.47
N LEU A 536 13.15 14.46 -30.63
CA LEU A 536 12.66 14.40 -29.24
C LEU A 536 12.98 15.66 -28.43
N LYS A 537 14.11 16.34 -28.70
CA LYS A 537 14.52 17.57 -28.02
C LYS A 537 13.56 18.74 -28.24
N ASP A 538 12.76 18.70 -29.30
CA ASP A 538 11.76 19.72 -29.58
C ASP A 538 10.74 19.78 -28.44
N SER A 539 10.28 18.61 -28.00
CA SER A 539 9.40 18.42 -26.84
C SER A 539 8.16 19.34 -26.83
N GLY A 540 7.78 19.93 -27.97
CA GLY A 540 6.72 20.94 -28.04
C GLY A 540 7.10 22.33 -27.53
N PHE A 541 8.37 22.64 -27.25
CA PHE A 541 8.79 23.91 -26.64
C PHE A 541 8.31 25.16 -27.38
N PRO A 542 8.43 25.26 -28.72
CA PRO A 542 7.88 26.40 -29.45
C PRO A 542 6.37 26.61 -29.19
N ASP A 543 5.60 25.53 -29.07
CA ASP A 543 4.16 25.58 -28.78
C ASP A 543 3.90 26.01 -27.33
N ARG A 544 4.63 25.42 -26.38
CA ARG A 544 4.53 25.68 -24.93
C ARG A 544 4.86 27.12 -24.60
N ILE A 545 5.97 27.64 -25.15
CA ILE A 545 6.39 29.03 -24.96
C ILE A 545 5.37 30.00 -25.56
N ALA A 546 4.88 29.72 -26.78
CA ALA A 546 3.82 30.52 -27.40
C ALA A 546 2.54 30.53 -26.55
N TRP A 547 2.16 29.36 -26.01
CA TRP A 547 1.00 29.19 -25.14
C TRP A 547 1.14 29.99 -23.84
N ILE A 548 2.29 29.92 -23.16
CA ILE A 548 2.54 30.68 -21.91
C ILE A 548 2.56 32.18 -22.19
N LYS A 549 3.15 32.62 -23.31
CA LYS A 549 3.13 34.03 -23.73
C LYS A 549 1.71 34.50 -24.04
N ALA A 550 0.89 33.68 -24.68
CA ALA A 550 -0.52 34.00 -24.93
C ALA A 550 -1.32 34.13 -23.62
N LEU A 551 -1.08 33.25 -22.64
CA LEU A 551 -1.67 33.36 -21.31
C LEU A 551 -1.28 34.68 -20.63
N ALA A 552 0.03 34.98 -20.57
CA ALA A 552 0.56 36.18 -19.95
C ALA A 552 0.11 37.49 -20.63
N ALA A 553 -0.20 37.46 -21.93
CA ALA A 553 -0.76 38.61 -22.64
C ALA A 553 -2.16 39.00 -22.13
N THR A 554 -2.89 38.05 -21.55
CA THR A 554 -4.23 38.26 -20.98
C THR A 554 -4.26 38.27 -19.45
N ASP A 555 -3.22 37.76 -18.81
CA ASP A 555 -3.10 37.65 -17.36
C ASP A 555 -1.77 38.29 -16.89
N PRO A 556 -1.81 39.55 -16.40
CA PRO A 556 -0.61 40.24 -15.94
C PRO A 556 -0.09 39.69 -14.61
N SER A 557 -0.70 38.70 -13.96
CA SER A 557 -0.14 38.10 -12.74
C SER A 557 1.06 37.17 -13.03
N LEU A 558 1.23 36.72 -14.28
CA LEU A 558 2.38 35.91 -14.68
C LEU A 558 3.64 36.77 -14.75
N ASP A 559 4.70 36.29 -14.10
CA ASP A 559 6.03 36.89 -14.17
C ASP A 559 6.93 36.08 -15.11
N LEU A 560 6.94 36.46 -16.39
CA LEU A 560 7.78 35.80 -17.40
C LEU A 560 9.28 36.08 -17.22
N SER A 561 9.70 36.91 -16.26
CA SER A 561 11.11 37.01 -15.88
C SER A 561 11.56 35.89 -14.93
N ARG A 562 10.60 35.12 -14.39
CA ARG A 562 10.82 34.02 -13.43
C ARG A 562 10.06 32.78 -13.88
N VAL A 563 10.57 32.14 -14.93
CA VAL A 563 10.02 30.89 -15.45
C VAL A 563 10.96 29.73 -15.09
N GLY A 564 10.40 28.74 -14.41
CA GLY A 564 11.05 27.47 -14.11
C GLY A 564 10.31 26.30 -14.76
N ILE A 565 10.96 25.15 -14.81
CA ILE A 565 10.40 23.93 -15.37
C ILE A 565 10.87 22.71 -14.60
N PHE A 566 10.01 21.70 -14.47
CA PHE A 566 10.42 20.40 -13.94
C PHE A 566 9.72 19.25 -14.64
N GLY A 567 10.37 18.09 -14.64
CA GLY A 567 9.81 16.87 -15.21
C GLY A 567 10.63 15.64 -14.83
N GLY A 568 10.00 14.47 -14.94
CA GLY A 568 10.63 13.17 -14.72
C GLY A 568 10.69 12.32 -15.98
N SER A 569 11.65 11.41 -16.10
CA SER A 569 11.78 10.50 -17.27
C SER A 569 12.01 11.29 -18.57
N ALA A 570 11.20 11.08 -19.62
CA ALA A 570 11.17 11.94 -20.81
C ALA A 570 10.98 13.44 -20.47
N GLY A 571 10.24 13.72 -19.39
CA GLY A 571 10.09 15.07 -18.84
C GLY A 571 11.37 15.62 -18.25
N GLY A 572 12.22 14.77 -17.66
CA GLY A 572 13.54 15.17 -17.14
C GLY A 572 14.52 15.52 -18.25
N GLN A 573 14.51 14.75 -19.35
CA GLN A 573 15.23 15.09 -20.58
C GLN A 573 14.79 16.46 -21.10
N SER A 574 13.47 16.68 -21.19
CA SER A 574 12.87 17.92 -21.66
C SER A 574 13.18 19.10 -20.73
N ALA A 575 13.05 18.93 -19.41
CA ALA A 575 13.30 19.99 -18.43
C ALA A 575 14.74 20.51 -18.52
N MET A 576 15.73 19.63 -18.62
CA MET A 576 17.11 20.07 -18.84
C MET A 576 17.27 20.75 -20.20
N ARG A 577 16.66 20.22 -21.27
CA ARG A 577 16.73 20.83 -22.61
C ARG A 577 16.24 22.28 -22.62
N ALA A 578 15.25 22.61 -21.79
CA ALA A 578 14.72 23.96 -21.65
C ALA A 578 15.81 25.00 -21.30
N VAL A 579 16.72 24.68 -20.37
CA VAL A 579 17.84 25.58 -19.97
C VAL A 579 19.08 25.44 -20.83
N LEU A 580 19.04 24.59 -21.86
CA LEU A 580 20.09 24.48 -22.87
C LEU A 580 19.72 25.20 -24.18
N ASP A 581 18.49 25.04 -24.68
CA ASP A 581 18.02 25.63 -25.96
C ASP A 581 17.07 26.83 -25.79
N HIS A 582 16.41 26.96 -24.63
CA HIS A 582 15.37 27.96 -24.38
C HIS A 582 15.65 28.76 -23.09
N ALA A 583 16.93 28.94 -22.77
CA ALA A 583 17.44 29.66 -21.62
C ALA A 583 17.04 31.16 -21.59
N ASP A 584 16.68 31.71 -22.74
CA ASP A 584 16.13 33.06 -22.87
C ASP A 584 14.70 33.17 -22.29
N PHE A 585 14.02 32.04 -22.10
CA PHE A 585 12.69 31.95 -21.51
C PHE A 585 12.69 31.21 -20.16
N TYR A 586 13.28 30.01 -20.09
CA TYR A 586 13.38 29.23 -18.85
C TYR A 586 14.70 29.50 -18.13
N SER A 587 14.62 29.98 -16.90
CA SER A 587 15.78 30.36 -16.08
C SER A 587 16.22 29.26 -15.10
N VAL A 588 15.33 28.30 -14.79
CA VAL A 588 15.54 27.24 -13.79
C VAL A 588 14.93 25.93 -14.28
N ALA A 589 15.66 24.82 -14.18
CA ALA A 589 15.17 23.49 -14.51
C ALA A 589 15.50 22.46 -13.42
N ALA A 590 14.53 21.62 -13.07
CA ALA A 590 14.76 20.42 -12.26
C ALA A 590 14.41 19.16 -13.09
N ALA A 591 15.43 18.39 -13.44
CA ALA A 591 15.34 17.22 -14.30
C ALA A 591 15.54 15.94 -13.49
N ASP A 592 14.50 15.11 -13.42
CA ASP A 592 14.51 13.86 -12.67
C ASP A 592 14.59 12.63 -13.59
N CYS A 593 15.53 11.73 -13.33
CA CYS A 593 15.71 10.46 -14.05
C CYS A 593 15.64 10.60 -15.58
N GLY A 594 16.30 11.63 -16.13
CA GLY A 594 16.20 11.99 -17.55
C GLY A 594 16.97 11.06 -18.48
N CYS A 595 16.36 10.71 -19.62
CA CYS A 595 17.08 10.13 -20.76
C CYS A 595 17.89 11.24 -21.46
N HIS A 596 19.06 11.57 -20.92
CA HIS A 596 19.85 12.69 -21.43
C HIS A 596 20.65 12.37 -22.68
N ASP A 597 20.84 11.08 -22.95
CA ASP A 597 21.33 10.59 -24.23
C ASP A 597 20.52 9.36 -24.65
N ASN A 598 19.75 9.49 -25.72
CA ASN A 598 18.87 8.44 -26.22
C ASN A 598 19.62 7.15 -26.61
N ARG A 599 20.95 7.20 -26.79
CA ARG A 599 21.78 6.00 -27.04
C ARG A 599 22.01 5.17 -25.78
N MET A 600 21.75 5.74 -24.60
CA MET A 600 21.98 5.12 -23.30
C MET A 600 20.72 4.49 -22.69
N ASP A 601 19.55 4.75 -23.25
CA ASP A 601 18.26 4.32 -22.72
C ASP A 601 17.72 3.09 -23.47
N LYS A 602 16.58 2.56 -23.04
CA LYS A 602 15.96 1.33 -23.56
C LYS A 602 15.72 1.38 -25.07
N ILE A 603 16.13 0.33 -25.76
CA ILE A 603 16.10 0.21 -27.23
C ILE A 603 14.72 0.44 -27.84
N TRP A 604 13.66 -0.19 -27.30
CA TRP A 604 12.33 -0.22 -27.94
C TRP A 604 11.73 1.20 -28.06
N TRP A 605 11.94 2.03 -27.03
CA TRP A 605 11.39 3.37 -27.00
C TRP A 605 12.17 4.29 -27.94
N ASN A 606 13.50 4.23 -27.86
CA ASN A 606 14.36 5.14 -28.61
C ASN A 606 14.39 4.81 -30.11
N GLU A 607 14.48 3.54 -30.51
CA GLU A 607 14.46 3.17 -31.95
C GLU A 607 13.11 3.46 -32.62
N GLN A 608 11.99 3.53 -31.87
CA GLN A 608 10.69 3.93 -32.42
C GLN A 608 10.66 5.41 -32.84
N TRP A 609 11.14 6.31 -31.98
CA TRP A 609 11.05 7.75 -32.24
C TRP A 609 12.29 8.33 -32.92
N MET A 610 13.46 7.73 -32.72
CA MET A 610 14.74 8.19 -33.28
C MET A 610 15.22 7.33 -34.46
N GLY A 611 14.57 6.17 -34.70
CA GLY A 611 14.84 5.29 -35.83
C GLY A 611 16.05 4.36 -35.65
N TRP A 612 16.19 3.42 -36.59
CA TRP A 612 17.33 2.52 -36.70
C TRP A 612 17.75 2.42 -38.18
N PRO A 613 19.05 2.29 -38.52
CA PRO A 613 20.22 2.34 -37.62
C PRO A 613 20.42 3.72 -36.99
N ILE A 614 21.22 3.77 -35.92
CA ILE A 614 21.61 5.02 -35.26
C ILE A 614 22.30 5.94 -36.28
N ASP A 615 21.89 7.21 -36.31
CA ASP A 615 22.51 8.26 -37.12
C ASP A 615 22.78 9.54 -36.30
N ALA A 616 23.15 10.62 -36.98
CA ALA A 616 23.49 11.89 -36.36
C ALA A 616 22.35 12.51 -35.52
N SER A 617 21.09 12.12 -35.75
CA SER A 617 19.95 12.64 -35.00
C SER A 617 20.01 12.32 -33.51
N TYR A 618 20.56 11.17 -33.11
CA TYR A 618 20.74 10.81 -31.70
C TYR A 618 21.62 11.83 -30.96
N ALA A 619 22.76 12.18 -31.55
CA ALA A 619 23.66 13.18 -30.97
C ALA A 619 23.03 14.58 -30.99
N LEU A 620 22.27 14.94 -32.05
CA LEU A 620 21.58 16.24 -32.15
C LEU A 620 20.49 16.44 -31.08
N ASN A 621 20.01 15.35 -30.46
CA ASN A 621 18.98 15.35 -29.41
C ASN A 621 19.54 15.05 -28.01
N SER A 622 20.87 14.95 -27.87
CA SER A 622 21.53 14.59 -26.62
C SER A 622 21.84 15.83 -25.77
N ASN A 623 21.35 15.84 -24.53
CA ASN A 623 21.73 16.86 -23.55
C ASN A 623 23.18 16.70 -23.10
N LEU A 624 23.74 15.49 -23.16
CA LEU A 624 25.16 15.23 -22.89
C LEU A 624 26.05 15.97 -23.89
N VAL A 625 25.76 15.83 -25.19
CA VAL A 625 26.51 16.50 -26.27
C VAL A 625 26.43 18.02 -26.13
N ASP A 626 25.28 18.52 -25.69
CA ASP A 626 24.98 19.94 -25.57
C ASP A 626 25.24 20.53 -24.17
N ALA A 627 25.84 19.78 -23.23
CA ALA A 627 25.98 20.20 -21.84
C ALA A 627 26.66 21.58 -21.68
N ALA A 628 27.63 21.90 -22.54
CA ALA A 628 28.32 23.20 -22.55
C ALA A 628 27.41 24.39 -22.90
N LYS A 629 26.21 24.16 -23.46
CA LYS A 629 25.21 25.19 -23.74
C LYS A 629 24.45 25.65 -22.49
N LEU A 630 24.59 24.96 -21.35
CA LEU A 630 23.83 25.29 -20.14
C LEU A 630 23.91 26.77 -19.79
N ASN A 631 22.74 27.39 -19.72
CA ASN A 631 22.54 28.80 -19.42
C ASN A 631 21.28 28.97 -18.56
N GLY A 632 21.38 28.58 -17.29
CA GLY A 632 20.28 28.60 -16.33
C GLY A 632 20.63 27.77 -15.11
N ALA A 633 19.84 27.85 -14.04
CA ALA A 633 20.04 26.99 -12.88
C ALA A 633 19.50 25.59 -13.18
N LEU A 634 20.32 24.56 -12.99
CA LEU A 634 19.95 23.16 -13.23
C LEU A 634 20.09 22.32 -11.96
N MET A 635 19.07 21.54 -11.66
CA MET A 635 19.13 20.40 -10.74
C MET A 635 18.92 19.11 -11.54
N LEU A 636 19.85 18.17 -11.38
CA LEU A 636 19.73 16.80 -11.85
C LEU A 636 19.39 15.91 -10.65
N SER A 637 18.38 15.05 -10.77
CA SER A 637 18.12 13.99 -9.80
C SER A 637 18.05 12.62 -10.46
N VAL A 638 18.51 11.59 -9.76
CA VAL A 638 18.50 10.21 -10.25
C VAL A 638 18.45 9.21 -9.09
N GLY A 639 17.69 8.14 -9.26
CA GLY A 639 17.71 6.99 -8.35
C GLY A 639 18.93 6.12 -8.61
N GLY A 640 19.66 5.70 -7.55
CA GLY A 640 20.83 4.82 -7.69
C GLY A 640 20.49 3.42 -8.23
N LEU A 641 19.23 3.02 -8.12
CA LEU A 641 18.67 1.74 -8.57
C LEU A 641 17.63 1.92 -9.70
N ASP A 642 17.77 2.95 -10.54
CA ASP A 642 16.86 3.15 -11.67
C ASP A 642 17.09 2.07 -12.76
N GLU A 643 16.18 1.10 -12.83
CA GLU A 643 16.19 0.02 -13.82
C GLU A 643 15.53 0.42 -15.15
N ASN A 644 14.88 1.59 -15.22
CA ASN A 644 14.20 2.06 -16.43
C ASN A 644 15.07 3.01 -17.26
N VAL A 645 15.67 4.02 -16.63
CA VAL A 645 16.66 4.91 -17.27
C VAL A 645 17.98 4.72 -16.55
N ASP A 646 18.94 4.12 -17.26
CA ASP A 646 20.29 3.83 -16.74
C ASP A 646 20.87 5.08 -16.03
N PRO A 647 21.20 5.02 -14.72
CA PRO A 647 21.72 6.16 -13.96
C PRO A 647 22.97 6.79 -14.58
N SER A 648 23.74 6.01 -15.36
CA SER A 648 24.90 6.53 -16.09
C SER A 648 24.53 7.62 -17.11
N SER A 649 23.29 7.64 -17.62
CA SER A 649 22.76 8.74 -18.45
C SER A 649 22.90 10.09 -17.74
N THR A 650 22.46 10.18 -16.48
CA THR A 650 22.58 11.41 -15.67
C THR A 650 24.02 11.68 -15.24
N MET A 651 24.75 10.63 -14.83
CA MET A 651 26.13 10.80 -14.36
C MET A 651 27.08 11.29 -15.47
N GLN A 652 26.90 10.83 -16.72
CA GLN A 652 27.70 11.30 -17.85
C GLN A 652 27.45 12.79 -18.16
N VAL A 653 26.19 13.25 -18.08
CA VAL A 653 25.87 14.67 -18.22
C VAL A 653 26.51 15.49 -17.12
N ALA A 654 26.41 15.02 -15.87
CA ALA A 654 27.04 15.70 -14.73
C ALA A 654 28.56 15.88 -14.98
N GLN A 655 29.25 14.85 -15.48
CA GLN A 655 30.66 14.96 -15.85
C GLN A 655 30.89 15.96 -16.99
N ALA A 656 30.08 15.94 -18.05
CA ALA A 656 30.22 16.87 -19.16
C ALA A 656 29.97 18.33 -18.76
N LEU A 657 29.07 18.57 -17.81
CA LEU A 657 28.86 19.90 -17.21
C LEU A 657 30.09 20.35 -16.42
N ILE A 658 30.69 19.46 -15.61
CA ILE A 658 31.94 19.73 -14.88
C ILE A 658 33.07 20.09 -15.85
N ASP A 659 33.26 19.28 -16.90
CA ASP A 659 34.30 19.49 -17.91
C ASP A 659 34.12 20.81 -18.66
N ALA A 660 32.86 21.23 -18.86
CA ALA A 660 32.51 22.51 -19.46
C ALA A 660 32.55 23.70 -18.48
N GLY A 661 32.92 23.49 -17.21
CA GLY A 661 32.98 24.52 -16.18
C GLY A 661 31.60 25.11 -15.81
N LYS A 662 30.54 24.30 -15.89
CA LYS A 662 29.16 24.70 -15.59
C LYS A 662 28.78 24.36 -14.15
N ASP A 663 27.96 25.21 -13.55
CA ASP A 663 27.40 25.01 -12.21
C ASP A 663 26.02 24.34 -12.27
N PHE A 664 25.77 23.39 -11.35
CA PHE A 664 24.51 22.63 -11.25
C PHE A 664 24.43 21.90 -9.90
N GLU A 665 23.21 21.49 -9.51
CA GLU A 665 22.99 20.62 -8.35
C GLU A 665 22.75 19.17 -8.81
N LEU A 666 23.38 18.19 -8.15
CA LEU A 666 23.13 16.76 -8.39
C LEU A 666 22.57 16.11 -7.11
N LEU A 667 21.44 15.42 -7.24
CA LEU A 667 20.82 14.63 -6.19
C LEU A 667 20.73 13.16 -6.61
N VAL A 668 21.59 12.32 -6.05
CA VAL A 668 21.48 10.86 -6.17
C VAL A 668 20.74 10.34 -4.94
N ILE A 669 19.64 9.62 -5.14
CA ILE A 669 18.92 8.94 -4.06
C ILE A 669 19.27 7.44 -4.13
N PRO A 670 20.17 6.93 -3.26
CA PRO A 670 20.84 5.64 -3.47
C PRO A 670 19.91 4.46 -3.71
N ASP A 671 18.89 4.31 -2.87
CA ASP A 671 17.99 3.14 -2.91
C ASP A 671 16.70 3.41 -3.71
N ALA A 672 16.55 4.60 -4.30
CA ALA A 672 15.40 4.90 -5.14
C ALA A 672 15.58 4.34 -6.55
N GLY A 673 14.46 3.92 -7.15
CA GLY A 673 14.37 3.59 -8.57
C GLY A 673 13.93 4.79 -9.42
N HIS A 674 13.26 4.50 -10.53
CA HIS A 674 12.78 5.50 -11.48
C HIS A 674 11.80 6.50 -10.87
N GLY A 675 11.98 7.79 -11.17
CA GLY A 675 11.14 8.88 -10.63
C GLY A 675 11.50 9.26 -9.19
N CYS A 676 12.78 9.37 -8.87
CA CYS A 676 13.24 9.55 -7.50
C CYS A 676 12.78 10.89 -6.88
N ALA A 677 12.52 11.92 -7.71
CA ALA A 677 11.95 13.18 -7.27
C ALA A 677 10.45 13.10 -6.95
N GLU A 678 9.78 11.98 -7.21
CA GLU A 678 8.40 11.73 -6.78
C GLU A 678 8.29 11.18 -5.36
N THR A 679 9.42 10.76 -4.77
CA THR A 679 9.52 10.49 -3.34
C THR A 679 9.35 11.78 -2.53
N GLU A 680 8.97 11.66 -1.25
CA GLU A 680 8.81 12.83 -0.38
C GLU A 680 10.11 13.65 -0.26
N TYR A 681 11.24 12.96 -0.08
CA TYR A 681 12.54 13.60 0.02
C TYR A 681 12.95 14.26 -1.31
N GLY A 682 12.82 13.54 -2.42
CA GLY A 682 13.14 14.07 -3.74
C GLY A 682 12.27 15.27 -4.12
N ASN A 683 10.96 15.21 -3.85
CA ASN A 683 10.04 16.32 -4.12
C ASN A 683 10.35 17.55 -3.26
N LEU A 684 10.70 17.34 -1.98
CA LEU A 684 11.14 18.42 -1.10
C LEU A 684 12.38 19.13 -1.66
N ARG A 685 13.39 18.35 -2.10
CA ARG A 685 14.62 18.91 -2.68
C ARG A 685 14.37 19.64 -4.00
N ARG A 686 13.53 19.08 -4.87
CA ARG A 686 13.08 19.73 -6.13
C ARG A 686 12.34 21.04 -5.86
N ALA A 687 11.38 21.04 -4.95
CA ALA A 687 10.61 22.23 -4.58
C ALA A 687 11.53 23.32 -4.01
N ARG A 688 12.41 22.96 -3.07
CA ARG A 688 13.42 23.89 -2.53
C ARG A 688 14.23 24.53 -3.65
N PHE A 689 14.83 23.71 -4.51
CA PHE A 689 15.67 24.18 -5.62
C PHE A 689 14.92 25.17 -6.52
N LEU A 690 13.73 24.82 -7.00
CA LEU A 690 12.95 25.67 -7.90
C LEU A 690 12.62 27.02 -7.26
N PHE A 691 12.10 27.02 -6.04
CA PHE A 691 11.70 28.27 -5.37
C PHE A 691 12.90 29.11 -4.90
N GLU A 692 14.04 28.51 -4.56
CA GLU A 692 15.28 29.25 -4.26
C GLU A 692 15.79 29.98 -5.50
N LYS A 693 15.95 29.26 -6.62
CA LYS A 693 16.53 29.81 -7.86
C LYS A 693 15.58 30.77 -8.58
N LEU A 694 14.27 30.63 -8.39
CA LEU A 694 13.28 31.61 -8.89
C LEU A 694 13.15 32.84 -7.98
N HIS A 695 13.97 32.96 -6.92
CA HIS A 695 13.85 34.02 -5.90
C HIS A 695 12.42 34.15 -5.37
N ALA A 696 11.77 33.00 -5.23
CA ALA A 696 10.38 32.87 -4.85
C ALA A 696 10.27 32.04 -3.56
N MET A 697 11.29 32.10 -2.70
CA MET A 697 11.23 31.48 -1.38
C MET A 697 9.86 31.73 -0.76
N PRO A 698 9.18 30.68 -0.28
CA PRO A 698 7.77 30.78 0.07
C PRO A 698 7.61 31.97 1.02
N ILE A 699 6.78 32.93 0.63
CA ILE A 699 6.25 33.90 1.58
C ILE A 699 5.67 33.01 2.68
N ALA A 700 6.18 33.14 3.91
CA ALA A 700 5.65 32.42 5.06
C ALA A 700 4.12 32.46 4.92
N VAL A 701 3.51 31.30 4.62
CA VAL A 701 2.07 31.20 4.48
C VAL A 701 1.58 31.41 5.89
N ALA A 702 1.36 32.69 6.22
CA ALA A 702 0.76 33.15 7.45
C ALA A 702 -0.74 32.89 7.32
N ILE A 703 -1.09 31.63 7.17
CA ILE A 703 -2.30 31.09 7.75
C ILE A 703 -1.77 30.12 8.79
N ALA A 704 -1.48 30.66 9.97
CA ALA A 704 -1.40 29.82 11.16
C ALA A 704 -2.82 29.25 11.37
N VAL A 705 -3.11 28.11 10.74
CA VAL A 705 -3.89 27.10 11.45
C VAL A 705 -2.84 26.39 12.29
N PRO A 706 -2.76 26.63 13.62
CA PRO A 706 -1.94 25.78 14.46
C PRO A 706 -2.40 24.35 14.18
N THR A 707 -1.51 23.43 13.83
CA THR A 707 -1.86 22.02 13.78
C THR A 707 -2.47 21.70 15.15
N PRO A 708 -3.77 21.39 15.24
CA PRO A 708 -4.41 21.30 16.54
C PRO A 708 -3.73 20.18 17.30
N ARG A 709 -3.26 20.47 18.52
CA ARG A 709 -2.70 19.44 19.41
C ARG A 709 -3.77 18.34 19.57
N PRO A 710 -3.44 17.07 19.37
CA PRO A 710 -4.44 16.01 19.34
C PRO A 710 -4.96 15.71 20.75
N ASN A 711 -6.21 15.28 20.85
CA ASN A 711 -6.69 14.61 22.06
C ASN A 711 -6.14 13.19 22.11
N ILE A 712 -6.04 12.62 23.31
CA ILE A 712 -5.53 11.27 23.54
C ILE A 712 -6.59 10.48 24.31
N VAL A 713 -7.01 9.35 23.76
CA VAL A 713 -7.80 8.33 24.48
C VAL A 713 -6.97 7.06 24.51
N PHE A 714 -6.48 6.72 25.69
CA PHE A 714 -5.65 5.54 25.91
C PHE A 714 -6.48 4.50 26.65
N ILE A 715 -6.83 3.41 25.97
CA ILE A 715 -7.62 2.32 26.51
C ILE A 715 -6.69 1.15 26.80
N MET A 716 -6.71 0.67 28.03
CA MET A 716 -5.90 -0.47 28.45
C MET A 716 -6.75 -1.47 29.23
N SER A 717 -6.76 -2.72 28.80
CA SER A 717 -7.30 -3.84 29.58
C SER A 717 -6.23 -4.50 30.43
N ASP A 718 -6.66 -5.31 31.39
CA ASP A 718 -5.76 -6.25 32.07
C ASP A 718 -5.77 -7.59 31.35
N ASP A 719 -4.72 -8.40 31.48
CA ASP A 719 -4.62 -9.82 31.07
C ASP A 719 -5.16 -10.20 29.67
N HIS A 720 -5.27 -9.26 28.75
CA HIS A 720 -5.90 -9.49 27.45
C HIS A 720 -4.86 -9.95 26.43
N CYS A 721 -4.89 -11.24 26.11
CA CYS A 721 -4.00 -11.87 25.15
C CYS A 721 -4.41 -11.51 23.72
N LYS A 722 -3.43 -11.46 22.80
CA LYS A 722 -3.68 -11.17 21.38
C LYS A 722 -4.58 -12.23 20.72
N GLN A 723 -4.51 -13.47 21.20
CA GLN A 723 -5.27 -14.63 20.71
C GLN A 723 -6.79 -14.47 20.92
N ALA A 724 -7.22 -13.60 21.83
CA ALA A 724 -8.63 -13.32 22.11
C ALA A 724 -9.16 -12.05 21.42
N ILE A 725 -8.41 -11.48 20.47
CA ILE A 725 -8.80 -10.30 19.69
C ILE A 725 -8.80 -10.67 18.21
N SER A 726 -9.95 -10.50 17.55
CA SER A 726 -10.15 -11.03 16.19
C SER A 726 -9.21 -10.41 15.15
N CYS A 727 -8.83 -9.14 15.29
CA CYS A 727 -7.86 -8.54 14.37
C CYS A 727 -6.43 -9.08 14.45
N TYR A 728 -6.05 -9.89 15.45
CA TYR A 728 -4.75 -10.57 15.50
C TYR A 728 -4.78 -11.99 14.92
N GLY A 729 -5.94 -12.46 14.48
CA GLY A 729 -6.16 -13.86 14.11
C GLY A 729 -6.21 -14.71 15.38
N ALA A 730 -7.42 -15.00 15.87
CA ALA A 730 -7.57 -15.77 17.10
C ALA A 730 -7.00 -17.20 16.91
N SER A 731 -5.88 -17.54 17.56
CA SER A 731 -5.34 -18.90 17.54
C SER A 731 -6.24 -19.90 18.28
N ALA A 732 -7.09 -19.42 19.20
CA ALA A 732 -8.05 -20.23 19.93
C ALA A 732 -9.40 -20.43 19.21
N ALA A 733 -9.62 -19.79 18.06
CA ALA A 733 -10.65 -20.07 17.04
C ALA A 733 -10.96 -18.78 16.27
N PRO A 734 -10.53 -18.65 15.00
CA PRO A 734 -10.82 -17.49 14.16
C PRO A 734 -12.32 -17.21 13.95
N THR A 735 -13.20 -18.11 14.38
CA THR A 735 -14.66 -18.07 14.21
C THR A 735 -15.46 -17.90 15.51
N LEU A 736 -14.84 -17.97 16.70
CA LEU A 736 -15.61 -17.99 17.96
C LEU A 736 -15.76 -16.58 18.55
N ILE A 737 -14.70 -15.81 18.79
CA ILE A 737 -14.82 -14.44 19.29
C ILE A 737 -14.67 -13.40 18.17
N THR A 738 -15.49 -12.35 18.22
CA THR A 738 -15.34 -11.16 17.38
C THR A 738 -15.25 -9.93 18.26
N THR A 739 -14.24 -9.09 18.03
CA THR A 739 -14.00 -7.84 18.76
C THR A 739 -14.20 -6.62 17.86
N PRO A 740 -15.42 -6.35 17.36
CA PRO A 740 -15.66 -5.28 16.40
C PRO A 740 -15.22 -3.88 16.87
N GLY A 741 -15.25 -3.60 18.17
CA GLY A 741 -14.77 -2.33 18.74
C GLY A 741 -13.26 -2.16 18.60
N ILE A 742 -12.48 -3.16 19.02
CA ILE A 742 -11.01 -3.17 18.92
C ILE A 742 -10.57 -3.28 17.45
N ASP A 743 -11.23 -4.13 16.67
CA ASP A 743 -10.97 -4.32 15.24
C ASP A 743 -11.23 -3.05 14.44
N ARG A 744 -12.15 -2.20 14.90
CA ARG A 744 -12.37 -0.87 14.32
C ARG A 744 -11.13 0.02 14.46
N ILE A 745 -10.42 -0.01 15.59
CA ILE A 745 -9.17 0.74 15.78
C ILE A 745 -8.09 0.24 14.82
N ALA A 746 -7.95 -1.09 14.67
CA ALA A 746 -7.00 -1.69 13.72
C ALA A 746 -7.34 -1.34 12.27
N ARG A 747 -8.61 -1.51 11.87
CA ARG A 747 -9.07 -1.26 10.49
C ARG A 747 -8.95 0.21 10.09
N GLU A 748 -9.26 1.12 11.01
CA GLU A 748 -9.18 2.57 10.77
C GLU A 748 -7.78 3.14 11.10
N GLY A 749 -6.83 2.29 11.49
CA GLY A 749 -5.51 2.70 11.97
C GLY A 749 -4.44 1.66 11.68
N MET A 750 -3.60 1.41 12.69
CA MET A 750 -2.44 0.52 12.61
C MET A 750 -2.50 -0.57 13.69
N ARG A 751 -2.18 -1.82 13.30
CA ARG A 751 -1.95 -2.96 14.19
C ARG A 751 -0.46 -3.22 14.35
N PHE A 752 0.03 -3.49 15.56
CA PHE A 752 1.42 -3.85 15.81
C PHE A 752 1.53 -5.32 16.20
N ASP A 753 2.22 -6.13 15.40
CA ASP A 753 2.35 -7.58 15.64
C ASP A 753 3.47 -7.93 16.63
N ARG A 754 4.40 -6.99 16.86
CA ARG A 754 5.58 -7.17 17.70
C ARG A 754 5.63 -6.24 18.92
N SER A 755 4.46 -5.92 19.48
CA SER A 755 4.35 -5.20 20.76
C SER A 755 4.61 -6.13 21.95
N SER A 756 5.37 -5.66 22.94
CA SER A 756 5.82 -6.46 24.09
C SER A 756 5.75 -5.70 25.42
N VAL A 757 5.69 -6.44 26.52
CA VAL A 757 5.74 -5.89 27.88
C VAL A 757 7.17 -5.85 28.41
N THR A 758 7.54 -4.88 29.25
CA THR A 758 8.81 -4.88 30.00
C THR A 758 8.86 -5.87 31.16
N ASN A 759 7.71 -6.15 31.77
CA ASN A 759 7.52 -6.98 32.94
C ASN A 759 6.06 -7.45 32.93
N ALA A 760 5.81 -8.75 32.84
CA ALA A 760 4.47 -9.30 32.63
C ALA A 760 3.62 -9.34 33.91
N ILE A 761 3.43 -8.18 34.54
CA ILE A 761 2.61 -7.94 35.73
C ILE A 761 1.94 -6.56 35.63
N CYS A 762 0.66 -6.49 36.02
CA CYS A 762 -0.21 -5.33 35.81
C CYS A 762 0.30 -4.02 36.42
N GLY A 763 0.73 -4.01 37.69
CA GLY A 763 1.23 -2.79 38.35
C GLY A 763 2.54 -2.26 37.72
N PRO A 764 3.61 -3.08 37.58
CA PRO A 764 4.83 -2.72 36.87
C PRO A 764 4.58 -2.24 35.44
N SER A 765 3.72 -2.91 34.67
CA SER A 765 3.38 -2.48 33.31
C SER A 765 2.72 -1.08 33.28
N ARG A 766 1.80 -0.80 34.22
CA ARG A 766 1.17 0.53 34.40
C ARG A 766 2.20 1.60 34.78
N ALA A 767 3.11 1.30 35.71
CA ALA A 767 4.17 2.23 36.12
C ALA A 767 5.12 2.56 34.95
N VAL A 768 5.49 1.56 34.15
CA VAL A 768 6.34 1.72 32.95
C VAL A 768 5.66 2.61 31.93
N MET A 769 4.39 2.37 31.62
CA MET A 769 3.60 3.18 30.68
C MET A 769 3.50 4.64 31.11
N LEU A 770 3.33 4.92 32.41
CA LEU A 770 3.22 6.29 32.94
C LEU A 770 4.54 7.06 32.91
N THR A 771 5.66 6.36 33.13
CA THR A 771 6.98 6.97 33.35
C THR A 771 7.88 6.96 32.13
N GLY A 772 7.65 6.04 31.18
CA GLY A 772 8.58 5.77 30.09
C GLY A 772 9.91 5.16 30.57
N LYS A 773 9.92 4.48 31.72
CA LYS A 773 11.11 3.91 32.37
C LYS A 773 10.89 2.45 32.74
N HIS A 774 11.92 1.62 32.64
CA HIS A 774 11.86 0.25 33.14
C HIS A 774 11.66 0.21 34.67
N SER A 775 11.11 -0.90 35.18
CA SER A 775 10.72 -1.06 36.59
C SER A 775 11.84 -0.78 37.60
N HIS A 776 13.09 -1.14 37.27
CA HIS A 776 14.23 -0.87 38.15
C HIS A 776 14.58 0.62 38.23
N MET A 777 14.24 1.41 37.21
CA MET A 777 14.44 2.86 37.17
C MET A 777 13.27 3.64 37.76
N ASN A 778 12.02 3.17 37.60
CA ASN A 778 10.84 3.83 38.17
C ASN A 778 10.52 3.39 39.62
N GLY A 779 11.20 2.35 40.11
CA GLY A 779 11.08 1.86 41.49
C GLY A 779 9.90 0.91 41.75
N PHE A 780 9.18 0.48 40.72
CA PHE A 780 7.99 -0.38 40.84
C PHE A 780 8.12 -1.64 39.95
N ALA A 781 8.64 -2.70 40.56
CA ALA A 781 8.91 -3.98 39.91
C ALA A 781 7.99 -5.12 40.33
N ARG A 782 7.24 -4.95 41.42
CA ARG A 782 6.33 -5.96 41.99
C ARG A 782 5.06 -5.31 42.52
N ASN A 783 3.94 -6.02 42.49
CA ASN A 783 2.64 -5.53 42.94
C ASN A 783 2.55 -5.31 44.47
N ASP A 784 3.48 -5.85 45.25
CA ASP A 784 3.56 -5.64 46.70
C ASP A 784 4.26 -4.32 47.09
N GLN A 785 4.73 -3.55 46.10
CA GLN A 785 5.39 -2.26 46.30
C GLN A 785 4.40 -1.10 46.21
N ARG A 786 4.85 0.09 46.63
CA ARG A 786 4.10 1.33 46.51
C ARG A 786 4.78 2.25 45.51
N PHE A 787 4.05 2.69 44.48
CA PHE A 787 4.59 3.56 43.44
C PHE A 787 4.90 4.95 44.01
N ASP A 788 6.09 5.46 43.69
CA ASP A 788 6.44 6.84 44.00
C ASP A 788 5.69 7.77 43.03
N ASN A 789 4.50 8.22 43.44
CA ASN A 789 3.69 9.14 42.66
C ASN A 789 4.18 10.59 42.71
N THR A 790 5.32 10.89 43.34
CA THR A 790 5.95 12.22 43.28
C THR A 790 6.79 12.38 42.01
N GLN A 791 7.32 11.27 41.48
CA GLN A 791 8.15 11.24 40.27
C GLN A 791 7.42 11.76 39.02
N GLN A 792 8.18 12.18 38.02
CA GLN A 792 7.65 12.64 36.74
C GLN A 792 6.89 11.54 36.00
N THR A 793 5.74 11.88 35.42
CA THR A 793 4.91 11.01 34.58
C THR A 793 4.39 11.79 33.37
N PHE A 794 4.08 11.13 32.26
CA PHE A 794 3.58 11.84 31.07
C PHE A 794 2.27 12.62 31.33
N PRO A 795 1.32 12.19 32.19
CA PRO A 795 0.14 13.00 32.49
C PRO A 795 0.50 14.33 33.16
N LYS A 796 1.48 14.35 34.09
CA LYS A 796 1.97 15.60 34.69
C LYS A 796 2.53 16.56 33.64
N LEU A 797 3.27 16.03 32.67
CA LEU A 797 3.88 16.81 31.60
C LEU A 797 2.84 17.35 30.61
N LEU A 798 1.87 16.52 30.19
CA LEU A 798 0.76 16.97 29.34
C LEU A 798 -0.08 18.04 30.05
N ARG A 799 -0.39 17.83 31.33
CA ARG A 799 -1.12 18.80 32.15
C ARG A 799 -0.40 20.14 32.24
N ALA A 800 0.92 20.10 32.47
CA ALA A 800 1.76 21.30 32.46
C ALA A 800 1.76 21.99 31.08
N ALA A 801 1.61 21.23 29.99
CA ALA A 801 1.48 21.75 28.62
C ALA A 801 0.06 22.23 28.25
N GLY A 802 -0.89 22.22 29.19
CA GLY A 802 -2.24 22.74 29.02
C GLY A 802 -3.31 21.71 28.67
N TYR A 803 -2.98 20.42 28.63
CA TYR A 803 -3.98 19.36 28.48
C TYR A 803 -4.85 19.24 29.72
N ARG A 804 -6.13 18.92 29.52
CA ARG A 804 -6.95 18.33 30.59
C ARG A 804 -6.66 16.84 30.67
N THR A 805 -6.27 16.35 31.84
CA THR A 805 -5.77 14.97 32.01
C THR A 805 -6.67 14.21 32.98
N GLU A 806 -7.20 13.07 32.57
CA GLU A 806 -8.13 12.28 33.40
C GLU A 806 -7.84 10.78 33.29
N VAL A 807 -8.13 10.03 34.36
CA VAL A 807 -8.00 8.56 34.38
C VAL A 807 -9.20 7.92 35.06
N VAL A 808 -9.73 6.85 34.46
CA VAL A 808 -10.84 6.06 35.01
C VAL A 808 -10.51 4.57 35.02
N GLY A 809 -10.95 3.86 36.06
CA GLY A 809 -10.82 2.41 36.19
C GLY A 809 -9.59 1.92 36.96
N LYS A 810 -8.91 0.85 36.52
CA LYS A 810 -7.88 0.18 37.29
C LYS A 810 -6.59 1.00 37.42
N TRP A 811 -6.17 1.23 38.66
CA TRP A 811 -4.93 1.93 38.98
C TRP A 811 -3.83 0.98 39.48
N HIS A 812 -4.06 0.25 40.58
CA HIS A 812 -3.20 -0.83 41.10
C HIS A 812 -1.70 -0.47 41.26
N LEU A 813 -1.42 0.75 41.73
CA LEU A 813 -0.07 1.25 42.02
C LEU A 813 0.15 1.57 43.52
N GLU A 814 -0.83 1.25 44.38
CA GLU A 814 -0.84 1.49 45.84
C GLU A 814 -0.62 2.95 46.30
N SER A 815 -0.55 3.88 45.35
CA SER A 815 -0.49 5.33 45.55
C SER A 815 -1.75 6.00 44.99
N ALA A 816 -2.10 7.20 45.47
CA ALA A 816 -3.13 8.00 44.79
C ALA A 816 -2.64 8.44 43.39
N PRO A 817 -3.52 8.54 42.37
CA PRO A 817 -3.16 9.13 41.08
C PRO A 817 -2.70 10.59 41.23
N THR A 818 -1.68 10.99 40.48
CA THR A 818 -1.19 12.38 40.43
C THR A 818 -0.92 12.79 38.99
N GLY A 819 -1.00 14.08 38.71
CA GLY A 819 -0.87 14.60 37.34
C GLY A 819 -2.16 14.55 36.53
N PHE A 820 -3.30 14.28 37.17
CA PHE A 820 -4.63 14.29 36.58
C PHE A 820 -5.48 15.41 37.19
N ASP A 821 -6.33 16.04 36.39
CA ASP A 821 -7.35 16.99 36.82
C ASP A 821 -8.58 16.30 37.42
N HIS A 822 -8.81 15.03 37.06
CA HIS A 822 -9.82 14.15 37.64
C HIS A 822 -9.34 12.70 37.60
N PHE A 823 -9.58 11.96 38.67
CA PHE A 823 -9.40 10.51 38.65
C PHE A 823 -10.59 9.80 39.31
N ASP A 824 -10.99 8.70 38.68
CA ASP A 824 -12.05 7.84 39.17
C ASP A 824 -11.62 6.37 39.06
N VAL A 825 -10.85 5.93 40.05
CA VAL A 825 -10.09 4.68 39.96
C VAL A 825 -10.50 3.64 40.99
N LEU A 826 -10.29 2.37 40.70
CA LEU A 826 -10.57 1.28 41.63
C LEU A 826 -9.59 1.30 42.82
N VAL A 827 -10.09 0.97 44.02
CA VAL A 827 -9.23 0.71 45.19
C VAL A 827 -8.55 -0.65 45.04
N GLY A 828 -7.23 -0.69 45.22
CA GLY A 828 -6.41 -1.88 44.94
C GLY A 828 -6.49 -2.29 43.47
N GLN A 829 -6.69 -3.59 43.22
CA GLN A 829 -6.97 -4.10 41.87
C GLN A 829 -8.44 -4.01 41.45
N GLY A 830 -9.34 -3.68 42.38
CA GLY A 830 -10.79 -3.67 42.23
C GLY A 830 -11.46 -5.05 42.24
N ASP A 831 -12.75 -5.07 42.61
CA ASP A 831 -13.65 -6.23 42.55
C ASP A 831 -14.47 -6.21 41.24
N TYR A 832 -15.07 -7.34 40.83
CA TYR A 832 -15.91 -7.37 39.62
C TYR A 832 -17.30 -6.77 39.83
N TRP A 833 -17.85 -6.99 41.02
CA TRP A 833 -19.21 -6.58 41.38
C TRP A 833 -19.19 -5.66 42.58
N ASN A 834 -20.00 -4.61 42.50
CA ASN A 834 -20.12 -3.60 43.53
C ASN A 834 -18.76 -3.05 44.03
N PRO A 835 -17.84 -2.68 43.11
CA PRO A 835 -16.49 -2.27 43.45
C PRO A 835 -16.45 -0.94 44.20
N THR A 836 -15.38 -0.73 44.96
CA THR A 836 -15.07 0.56 45.57
C THR A 836 -14.17 1.39 44.66
N PHE A 837 -14.65 2.59 44.32
CA PHE A 837 -13.89 3.60 43.58
C PHE A 837 -13.33 4.65 44.54
N LEU A 838 -12.14 5.15 44.22
CA LEU A 838 -11.54 6.36 44.74
C LEU A 838 -11.69 7.46 43.68
N THR A 839 -12.65 8.35 43.90
CA THR A 839 -12.96 9.49 43.02
C THR A 839 -12.43 10.77 43.66
N ASP A 840 -11.37 11.34 43.09
CA ASP A 840 -10.73 12.58 43.57
C ASP A 840 -10.43 12.60 45.09
N GLY A 841 -10.06 11.45 45.64
CA GLY A 841 -9.72 11.28 47.07
C GLY A 841 -10.88 10.78 47.95
N VAL A 842 -12.10 10.64 47.41
CA VAL A 842 -13.27 10.13 48.14
C VAL A 842 -13.53 8.68 47.73
N GLN A 843 -13.63 7.78 48.72
CA GLN A 843 -13.98 6.38 48.46
C GLN A 843 -15.49 6.16 48.50
N ALA A 844 -16.04 5.48 47.50
CA ALA A 844 -17.43 5.05 47.46
C ALA A 844 -17.59 3.72 46.72
N SER A 845 -18.40 2.81 47.28
CA SER A 845 -18.83 1.60 46.58
C SER A 845 -19.95 1.94 45.61
N ARG A 846 -19.91 1.36 44.41
CA ARG A 846 -20.90 1.62 43.35
C ARG A 846 -21.55 0.33 42.90
N GLU A 847 -22.86 0.31 42.81
CA GLU A 847 -23.60 -0.87 42.40
C GLU A 847 -23.41 -1.17 40.91
N GLY A 848 -23.15 -2.43 40.56
CA GLY A 848 -23.04 -2.90 39.17
C GLY A 848 -21.72 -3.62 38.85
N HIS A 849 -21.59 -4.02 37.58
CA HIS A 849 -20.40 -4.69 37.08
C HIS A 849 -19.31 -3.68 36.70
N VAL A 850 -18.06 -3.95 37.11
CA VAL A 850 -16.93 -3.03 36.98
C VAL A 850 -16.68 -2.55 35.55
N THR A 851 -16.82 -3.41 34.54
CA THR A 851 -16.61 -3.02 33.13
C THR A 851 -17.62 -1.97 32.67
N ASP A 852 -18.89 -2.13 33.02
CA ASP A 852 -19.95 -1.18 32.66
C ASP A 852 -19.81 0.12 33.47
N LEU A 853 -19.37 0.04 34.74
CA LEU A 853 -19.10 1.21 35.57
C LEU A 853 -17.93 2.04 35.04
N ILE A 854 -16.84 1.40 34.60
CA ILE A 854 -15.70 2.08 33.98
C ILE A 854 -16.11 2.70 32.65
N HIS A 855 -16.87 1.95 31.83
CA HIS A 855 -17.42 2.45 30.58
C HIS A 855 -18.27 3.70 30.80
N ALA A 856 -19.27 3.63 31.69
CA ALA A 856 -20.13 4.75 32.02
C ALA A 856 -19.33 5.96 32.54
N SER A 857 -18.30 5.72 33.36
CA SER A 857 -17.40 6.78 33.83
C SER A 857 -16.68 7.44 32.65
N ALA A 858 -16.10 6.66 31.73
CA ALA A 858 -15.43 7.17 30.53
C ALA A 858 -16.37 8.02 29.65
N ILE A 859 -17.57 7.51 29.35
CA ILE A 859 -18.59 8.23 28.55
C ILE A 859 -18.96 9.56 29.21
N ASN A 860 -19.25 9.55 30.51
CA ASN A 860 -19.58 10.77 31.26
C ASN A 860 -18.43 11.80 31.24
N ARG A 861 -17.18 11.35 31.22
CA ARG A 861 -16.02 12.26 31.09
C ARG A 861 -15.88 12.81 29.68
N LEU A 862 -16.08 12.00 28.65
CA LEU A 862 -15.92 12.39 27.25
C LEU A 862 -16.79 13.58 26.86
N ASP A 863 -18.04 13.66 27.33
CA ASP A 863 -18.90 14.83 27.09
C ASP A 863 -18.23 16.14 27.54
N ALA A 864 -17.73 16.19 28.78
CA ALA A 864 -17.08 17.37 29.35
C ALA A 864 -15.72 17.67 28.71
N LEU A 865 -14.96 16.63 28.36
CA LEU A 865 -13.67 16.74 27.69
C LEU A 865 -13.83 17.25 26.25
N ALA A 866 -14.82 16.74 25.51
CA ALA A 866 -15.13 17.15 24.16
C ALA A 866 -15.59 18.60 24.08
N GLN A 867 -16.37 19.08 25.07
CA GLN A 867 -16.70 20.50 25.17
C GLN A 867 -15.45 21.38 25.28
N GLY A 868 -14.46 20.97 26.09
CA GLY A 868 -13.17 21.66 26.19
C GLY A 868 -12.35 21.59 24.90
N ALA A 869 -12.30 20.41 24.26
CA ALA A 869 -11.58 20.20 23.00
C ALA A 869 -12.11 21.09 21.87
N ARG A 870 -13.44 21.19 21.73
CA ARG A 870 -14.08 22.08 20.75
C ARG A 870 -13.79 23.56 21.03
N ALA A 871 -13.48 23.91 22.28
CA ALA A 871 -13.01 25.24 22.67
C ALA A 871 -11.47 25.41 22.57
N GLY A 872 -10.76 24.48 21.95
CA GLY A 872 -9.32 24.54 21.72
C GLY A 872 -8.44 24.03 22.86
N LYS A 873 -9.02 23.40 23.89
CA LYS A 873 -8.28 22.79 25.01
C LYS A 873 -8.18 21.27 24.85
N PRO A 874 -7.02 20.71 24.48
CA PRO A 874 -6.89 19.27 24.25
C PRO A 874 -7.00 18.48 25.56
N PHE A 875 -7.32 17.19 25.46
CA PHE A 875 -7.40 16.31 26.61
C PHE A 875 -6.64 14.99 26.44
N ALA A 876 -6.32 14.35 27.55
CA ALA A 876 -5.86 12.97 27.63
C ALA A 876 -6.74 12.21 28.62
N LEU A 877 -7.47 11.20 28.14
CA LEU A 877 -8.31 10.30 28.93
C LEU A 877 -7.72 8.89 28.92
N LEU A 878 -7.33 8.40 30.09
CA LEU A 878 -6.87 7.03 30.28
C LEU A 878 -8.04 6.19 30.79
N VAL A 879 -8.44 5.18 30.03
CA VAL A 879 -9.50 4.24 30.38
C VAL A 879 -8.87 2.88 30.65
N HIS A 880 -8.78 2.52 31.92
CA HIS A 880 -8.11 1.30 32.35
C HIS A 880 -9.15 0.27 32.82
N HIS A 881 -9.43 -0.74 32.01
CA HIS A 881 -10.31 -1.82 32.43
C HIS A 881 -9.62 -2.75 33.43
N LYS A 882 -10.38 -3.24 34.42
CA LYS A 882 -10.01 -4.43 35.21
C LYS A 882 -10.17 -5.69 34.36
N ALA A 883 -11.18 -5.75 33.50
CA ALA A 883 -11.45 -6.91 32.68
C ALA A 883 -10.51 -6.97 31.44
N PRO A 884 -10.21 -8.18 30.94
CA PRO A 884 -10.26 -9.42 31.71
C PRO A 884 -9.18 -9.40 32.81
N HIS A 885 -9.51 -9.82 34.03
CA HIS A 885 -8.49 -10.17 35.04
C HIS A 885 -8.99 -11.38 35.81
N ARG A 886 -8.08 -12.27 36.22
CA ARG A 886 -8.45 -13.45 37.00
C ARG A 886 -9.25 -13.01 38.23
N ASN A 887 -10.43 -13.57 38.49
CA ASN A 887 -10.99 -14.86 38.09
C ASN A 887 -12.10 -14.88 37.00
N TRP A 888 -12.11 -13.96 36.03
CA TRP A 888 -13.11 -13.86 34.94
C TRP A 888 -14.57 -13.93 35.42
N MET A 889 -15.17 -12.79 35.76
CA MET A 889 -16.61 -12.73 36.00
C MET A 889 -17.27 -12.11 34.76
N PRO A 890 -18.01 -12.89 33.94
CA PRO A 890 -18.67 -12.34 32.78
C PRO A 890 -19.83 -11.42 33.16
N LEU A 891 -20.13 -10.48 32.25
CA LEU A 891 -21.36 -9.71 32.31
C LEU A 891 -22.57 -10.62 32.12
N PRO A 892 -23.71 -10.37 32.80
CA PRO A 892 -24.91 -11.22 32.68
C PRO A 892 -25.37 -11.40 31.24
N ARG A 893 -25.28 -10.34 30.42
CA ARG A 893 -25.62 -10.37 28.99
C ARG A 893 -24.75 -11.29 28.14
N HIS A 894 -23.58 -11.72 28.63
CA HIS A 894 -22.63 -12.56 27.88
C HIS A 894 -22.57 -14.01 28.38
N LEU A 895 -23.28 -14.36 29.46
CA LEU A 895 -23.22 -15.71 30.05
C LEU A 895 -23.61 -16.82 29.05
N GLY A 896 -24.47 -16.52 28.08
CA GLY A 896 -24.90 -17.46 27.05
C GLY A 896 -23.91 -17.65 25.88
N LEU A 897 -22.90 -16.79 25.72
CA LEU A 897 -21.92 -16.94 24.64
C LEU A 897 -21.14 -18.25 24.83
N PHE A 898 -20.84 -18.95 23.73
CA PHE A 898 -20.05 -20.19 23.72
C PHE A 898 -20.62 -21.38 24.51
N ALA A 899 -21.86 -21.32 25.01
CA ALA A 899 -22.43 -22.40 25.82
C ALA A 899 -22.31 -23.77 25.11
N ASN A 900 -22.68 -23.82 23.82
CA ASN A 900 -22.61 -25.02 22.99
C ASN A 900 -21.37 -25.10 22.09
N ALA A 901 -20.42 -24.17 22.21
CA ALA A 901 -19.19 -24.18 21.44
C ALA A 901 -18.10 -24.99 22.15
N VAL A 902 -17.21 -25.61 21.38
CA VAL A 902 -15.95 -26.17 21.88
C VAL A 902 -14.85 -25.19 21.50
N ILE A 903 -14.09 -24.71 22.48
CA ILE A 903 -12.92 -23.86 22.23
C ILE A 903 -11.78 -24.77 21.80
N PRO A 904 -11.16 -24.59 20.63
CA PRO A 904 -9.92 -25.27 20.26
C PRO A 904 -8.88 -25.25 21.38
N GLU A 905 -8.43 -26.44 21.76
CA GLU A 905 -7.33 -26.60 22.72
C GLU A 905 -6.01 -26.30 22.02
N PRO A 906 -5.08 -25.57 22.66
CA PRO A 906 -3.78 -25.32 22.07
C PRO A 906 -3.00 -26.63 21.88
N PRO A 907 -2.23 -26.80 20.79
CA PRO A 907 -1.45 -28.02 20.56
C PRO A 907 -0.47 -28.34 21.70
N THR A 908 -0.07 -27.32 22.47
CA THR A 908 0.86 -27.42 23.59
C THR A 908 0.17 -27.65 24.94
N LEU A 909 -1.13 -27.94 24.99
CA LEU A 909 -1.87 -28.13 26.25
C LEU A 909 -1.30 -29.23 27.15
N PHE A 910 -0.87 -30.35 26.57
CA PHE A 910 -0.34 -31.51 27.31
C PHE A 910 1.18 -31.60 27.28
N ASP A 911 1.82 -30.45 27.09
CA ASP A 911 3.26 -30.29 27.12
C ASP A 911 3.88 -30.82 28.43
N ARG A 912 5.04 -31.47 28.30
CA ARG A 912 5.81 -32.06 29.40
C ARG A 912 7.16 -31.37 29.62
N TRP A 913 7.39 -30.27 28.90
CA TRP A 913 8.59 -29.43 28.99
C TRP A 913 9.90 -30.20 28.81
N THR A 914 9.87 -31.30 28.05
CA THR A 914 11.03 -32.17 27.86
C THR A 914 12.12 -31.41 27.10
N GLY A 915 13.33 -31.37 27.68
CA GLY A 915 14.47 -30.65 27.09
C GLY A 915 14.54 -29.16 27.42
N ARG A 916 13.55 -28.60 28.15
CA ARG A 916 13.61 -27.24 28.73
C ARG A 916 14.24 -27.23 30.11
N SER A 917 14.52 -26.04 30.64
CA SER A 917 15.11 -25.90 31.97
C SER A 917 14.10 -26.27 33.08
N ALA A 918 14.62 -26.49 34.29
CA ALA A 918 13.77 -26.75 35.47
C ALA A 918 12.79 -25.61 35.77
N ALA A 919 13.02 -24.39 35.25
CA ALA A 919 12.10 -23.26 35.43
C ALA A 919 10.68 -23.60 34.93
N SER A 920 10.55 -24.34 33.82
CA SER A 920 9.27 -24.70 33.21
C SER A 920 8.44 -25.67 34.09
N SER A 921 9.09 -26.53 34.87
CA SER A 921 8.40 -27.50 35.74
C SER A 921 8.19 -27.01 37.18
N MET A 922 8.95 -26.01 37.64
CA MET A 922 8.89 -25.46 39.00
C MET A 922 7.72 -24.48 39.23
N GLN A 923 7.13 -23.92 38.17
CA GLN A 923 6.04 -22.96 38.31
C GLN A 923 4.79 -23.56 38.96
N ARG A 924 3.90 -22.70 39.51
CA ARG A 924 2.62 -23.07 40.15
C ARG A 924 1.39 -22.55 39.40
N MET A 925 1.40 -22.74 38.10
CA MET A 925 0.42 -22.23 37.15
C MET A 925 -0.05 -23.28 36.13
N GLN A 926 0.06 -24.58 36.46
CA GLN A 926 -0.42 -25.67 35.61
C GLN A 926 -1.94 -25.82 35.71
N ILE A 927 -2.61 -26.07 34.59
CA ILE A 927 -4.07 -26.18 34.56
C ILE A 927 -4.57 -27.40 35.36
N ASP A 928 -3.90 -28.54 35.22
CA ASP A 928 -4.29 -29.77 35.90
C ASP A 928 -4.15 -29.66 37.43
N ARG A 929 -3.07 -29.03 37.91
CA ARG A 929 -2.70 -28.94 39.33
C ARG A 929 -3.17 -27.67 40.04
N ASP A 930 -2.96 -26.51 39.43
CA ASP A 930 -3.01 -25.21 40.13
C ASP A 930 -4.28 -24.39 39.80
N LEU A 931 -4.94 -24.66 38.66
CA LEU A 931 -6.20 -23.97 38.29
C LEU A 931 -7.33 -24.43 39.22
N SER A 932 -8.00 -23.45 39.82
CA SER A 932 -8.96 -23.65 40.88
C SER A 932 -10.37 -23.94 40.35
N TRP A 933 -10.93 -25.08 40.75
CA TRP A 933 -12.33 -25.40 40.47
C TRP A 933 -13.31 -24.34 40.96
N ASP A 934 -13.15 -23.86 42.20
CA ASP A 934 -14.08 -22.88 42.78
C ASP A 934 -13.81 -21.48 42.21
N TYR A 935 -12.66 -20.90 42.56
CA TYR A 935 -12.30 -19.54 42.18
C TYR A 935 -12.30 -19.28 40.67
N ASP A 936 -11.66 -20.13 39.86
CA ASP A 936 -11.49 -19.86 38.42
C ASP A 936 -12.67 -20.36 37.60
N LEU A 937 -13.20 -21.56 37.92
CA LEU A 937 -14.15 -22.27 37.07
C LEU A 937 -15.61 -22.19 37.55
N LYS A 938 -15.86 -21.59 38.73
CA LYS A 938 -17.19 -21.44 39.34
C LYS A 938 -17.86 -22.81 39.56
N VAL A 939 -17.03 -23.81 39.88
CA VAL A 939 -17.44 -25.17 40.24
C VAL A 939 -17.21 -25.34 41.74
N PRO A 940 -18.27 -25.46 42.55
CA PRO A 940 -18.14 -25.66 44.00
C PRO A 940 -17.22 -26.83 44.33
N ALA A 941 -15.99 -26.54 44.80
CA ALA A 941 -14.95 -27.56 44.95
C ALA A 941 -15.35 -28.64 45.98
N ARG A 942 -16.14 -28.28 47.00
CA ARG A 942 -16.69 -29.22 47.98
C ARG A 942 -17.62 -30.29 47.38
N SER A 943 -18.25 -30.01 46.24
CA SER A 943 -19.07 -31.00 45.53
C SER A 943 -18.22 -32.06 44.82
N LEU A 944 -16.99 -31.71 44.42
CA LEU A 944 -16.03 -32.62 43.79
C LEU A 944 -15.15 -33.34 44.82
N PHE A 945 -14.74 -32.63 45.87
CA PHE A 945 -13.79 -33.08 46.87
C PHE A 945 -14.30 -32.81 48.29
N PRO A 946 -15.30 -33.58 48.78
CA PRO A 946 -15.95 -33.31 50.07
C PRO A 946 -15.01 -33.40 51.29
N ASP A 947 -13.93 -34.18 51.18
CA ASP A 947 -12.97 -34.42 52.26
C ASP A 947 -11.73 -33.50 52.23
N GLN A 948 -11.61 -32.62 51.23
CA GLN A 948 -10.47 -31.69 51.12
C GLN A 948 -10.72 -30.37 51.87
N ALA A 949 -9.67 -29.83 52.49
CA ALA A 949 -9.73 -28.52 53.13
C ALA A 949 -9.95 -27.40 52.10
N ILE A 950 -10.72 -26.38 52.49
CA ILE A 950 -10.93 -25.16 51.69
C ILE A 950 -9.57 -24.51 51.42
N ARG A 951 -9.24 -24.28 50.15
CA ARG A 951 -8.03 -23.54 49.76
C ARG A 951 -8.27 -22.04 49.92
N PRO A 952 -7.23 -21.22 50.14
CA PRO A 952 -7.38 -19.77 50.25
C PRO A 952 -8.15 -19.13 49.08
N GLN A 953 -7.98 -19.65 47.87
CA GLN A 953 -8.66 -19.19 46.65
C GLN A 953 -10.18 -19.39 46.73
N ASP A 954 -10.64 -20.48 47.33
CA ASP A 954 -12.07 -20.78 47.46
C ASP A 954 -12.75 -19.74 48.38
N GLN A 955 -12.04 -19.26 49.41
CA GLN A 955 -12.52 -18.15 50.26
C GLN A 955 -12.59 -16.81 49.50
N TRP A 956 -11.69 -16.57 48.54
CA TRP A 956 -11.76 -15.39 47.67
C TRP A 956 -13.01 -15.42 46.79
N MET A 957 -13.38 -16.59 46.27
CA MET A 957 -14.61 -16.75 45.49
C MET A 957 -15.85 -16.44 46.31
N LEU A 958 -15.92 -16.94 47.56
CA LEU A 958 -17.02 -16.64 48.47
C LEU A 958 -17.17 -15.13 48.72
N ASN A 959 -16.04 -14.40 48.82
CA ASN A 959 -16.06 -12.96 49.00
C ASN A 959 -16.55 -12.23 47.74
N GLU A 960 -16.16 -12.67 46.54
CA GLU A 960 -16.70 -12.14 45.28
C GLU A 960 -18.21 -12.42 45.17
N LEU A 961 -18.64 -13.66 45.43
CA LEU A 961 -20.06 -14.04 45.41
C LEU A 961 -20.90 -13.22 46.40
N ALA A 962 -20.37 -12.90 47.58
CA ALA A 962 -21.05 -12.09 48.58
C ALA A 962 -21.33 -10.66 48.10
N ARG A 963 -20.54 -10.13 47.15
CA ARG A 963 -20.74 -8.80 46.57
C ARG A 963 -21.81 -8.77 45.49
N LEU A 964 -22.15 -9.90 44.86
CA LEU A 964 -23.17 -9.94 43.81
C LEU A 964 -24.56 -9.57 44.36
N PRO A 965 -25.35 -8.77 43.62
CA PRO A 965 -26.79 -8.68 43.80
C PRO A 965 -27.46 -10.06 43.74
N ALA A 966 -28.54 -10.27 44.50
CA ALA A 966 -29.15 -11.60 44.64
C ALA A 966 -29.67 -12.17 43.32
N ASP A 967 -30.35 -11.34 42.52
CA ASP A 967 -30.83 -11.66 41.18
C ASP A 967 -29.68 -12.01 40.21
N THR A 968 -28.58 -11.26 40.27
CA THR A 968 -27.38 -11.52 39.47
C THR A 968 -26.71 -12.83 39.88
N ARG A 969 -26.70 -13.13 41.18
CA ARG A 969 -26.18 -14.39 41.71
C ARG A 969 -27.02 -15.58 41.24
N ASP A 970 -28.34 -15.43 41.20
CA ASP A 970 -29.25 -16.45 40.69
C ASP A 970 -29.02 -16.69 39.18
N LEU A 971 -28.89 -15.63 38.39
CA LEU A 971 -28.53 -15.73 36.96
C LEU A 971 -27.20 -16.45 36.72
N LEU A 972 -26.18 -16.13 37.51
CA LEU A 972 -24.87 -16.79 37.42
C LEU A 972 -24.97 -18.27 37.77
N ASN A 973 -25.67 -18.60 38.86
CA ASN A 973 -25.88 -19.98 39.28
C ASN A 973 -26.64 -20.78 38.24
N ASP A 974 -27.70 -20.21 37.67
CA ASP A 974 -28.51 -20.85 36.63
C ASP A 974 -27.72 -21.08 35.34
N ALA A 975 -26.88 -20.11 34.93
CA ALA A 975 -26.05 -20.25 33.73
C ALA A 975 -25.07 -21.43 33.80
N TYR A 976 -24.59 -21.78 35.00
CA TYR A 976 -23.64 -22.87 35.19
C TYR A 976 -24.25 -24.16 35.73
N ARG A 977 -25.53 -24.15 36.10
CA ARG A 977 -26.20 -25.27 36.79
C ARG A 977 -26.08 -26.59 36.04
N SER A 978 -26.49 -26.62 34.78
CA SER A 978 -26.51 -27.83 33.96
C SER A 978 -25.11 -28.39 33.72
N GLU A 979 -24.14 -27.52 33.42
CA GLU A 979 -22.73 -27.91 33.22
C GLU A 979 -22.12 -28.47 34.52
N ASN A 980 -22.41 -27.84 35.67
CA ASN A 980 -21.92 -28.27 36.96
C ASN A 980 -22.53 -29.62 37.39
N GLU A 981 -23.85 -29.80 37.23
CA GLU A 981 -24.54 -31.07 37.53
C GLU A 981 -24.01 -32.22 36.68
N ALA A 982 -23.79 -31.98 35.38
CA ALA A 982 -23.20 -32.96 34.47
C ALA A 982 -21.78 -33.32 34.89
N LEU A 983 -20.94 -32.32 35.20
CA LEU A 983 -19.59 -32.54 35.71
C LEU A 983 -19.59 -33.38 36.99
N PHE A 984 -20.46 -33.06 37.96
CA PHE A 984 -20.55 -33.80 39.22
C PHE A 984 -20.91 -35.28 39.01
N ALA A 985 -21.84 -35.56 38.09
CA ALA A 985 -22.27 -36.93 37.81
C ALA A 985 -21.16 -37.80 37.19
N GLN A 986 -20.27 -37.21 36.39
CA GLN A 986 -19.23 -37.93 35.66
C GLN A 986 -17.83 -37.81 36.25
N PHE A 987 -17.61 -36.93 37.23
CA PHE A 987 -16.28 -36.54 37.70
C PHE A 987 -15.38 -37.73 38.07
N ASN A 988 -15.93 -38.69 38.85
CA ASN A 988 -15.18 -39.86 39.31
C ASN A 988 -14.85 -40.88 38.19
N SER A 989 -15.46 -40.77 37.01
CA SER A 989 -15.15 -41.60 35.85
C SER A 989 -14.30 -40.90 34.79
N MET A 990 -13.97 -39.62 34.96
CA MET A 990 -13.09 -38.88 34.05
C MET A 990 -11.62 -39.19 34.34
N ASP A 991 -10.84 -39.46 33.31
CA ASP A 991 -9.37 -39.53 33.43
C ASP A 991 -8.74 -38.12 33.51
N ALA A 992 -7.43 -38.07 33.78
CA ALA A 992 -6.70 -36.81 33.93
C ALA A 992 -6.72 -35.93 32.67
N HIS A 993 -6.78 -36.54 31.49
CA HIS A 993 -6.85 -35.83 30.22
C HIS A 993 -8.21 -35.12 30.11
N ALA A 994 -9.31 -35.86 30.31
CA ALA A 994 -10.66 -35.32 30.24
C ALA A 994 -10.89 -34.21 31.28
N GLN A 995 -10.33 -34.35 32.49
CA GLN A 995 -10.41 -33.30 33.52
C GLN A 995 -9.69 -32.03 33.09
N THR A 996 -8.48 -32.15 32.54
CA THR A 996 -7.68 -31.00 32.08
C THR A 996 -8.35 -30.29 30.90
N SER A 997 -8.76 -31.03 29.87
CA SER A 997 -9.54 -30.48 28.75
C SER A 997 -10.80 -29.76 29.24
N GLY A 998 -11.57 -30.38 30.15
CA GLY A 998 -12.77 -29.75 30.73
C GLY A 998 -12.49 -28.43 31.46
N LYS A 999 -11.36 -28.35 32.18
CA LYS A 999 -10.91 -27.11 32.83
C LYS A 999 -10.60 -26.01 31.80
N VAL A 1000 -9.84 -26.32 30.75
CA VAL A 1000 -9.51 -25.37 29.66
C VAL A 1000 -10.77 -24.84 29.00
N GLN A 1001 -11.70 -25.72 28.65
CA GLN A 1001 -12.96 -25.32 28.01
C GLN A 1001 -13.72 -24.30 28.87
N ARG A 1002 -13.78 -24.53 30.18
CA ARG A 1002 -14.51 -23.64 31.10
C ARG A 1002 -13.78 -22.31 31.29
N ASP A 1003 -12.47 -22.33 31.53
CA ASP A 1003 -11.66 -21.12 31.74
C ASP A 1003 -11.67 -20.23 30.49
N ALA A 1004 -11.40 -20.81 29.30
CA ALA A 1004 -11.37 -20.07 28.05
C ALA A 1004 -12.72 -19.45 27.70
N LYS A 1005 -13.85 -20.15 27.91
CA LYS A 1005 -15.18 -19.58 27.70
C LYS A 1005 -15.44 -18.39 28.60
N ASP A 1006 -15.14 -18.50 29.89
CA ASP A 1006 -15.34 -17.40 30.85
C ASP A 1006 -14.45 -16.21 30.52
N TYR A 1007 -13.18 -16.47 30.18
CA TYR A 1007 -12.24 -15.46 29.73
C TYR A 1007 -12.77 -14.69 28.51
N LEU A 1008 -13.19 -15.40 27.45
CA LEU A 1008 -13.70 -14.80 26.21
C LEU A 1008 -14.99 -13.99 26.45
N ARG A 1009 -15.89 -14.49 27.31
CA ARG A 1009 -17.11 -13.75 27.69
C ARG A 1009 -16.80 -12.45 28.44
N THR A 1010 -15.79 -12.47 29.30
CA THR A 1010 -15.31 -11.27 30.00
C THR A 1010 -14.61 -10.31 29.05
N ALA A 1011 -13.78 -10.80 28.12
CA ALA A 1011 -13.11 -10.02 27.08
C ALA A 1011 -14.11 -9.31 26.15
N GLN A 1012 -15.23 -9.97 25.78
CA GLN A 1012 -16.32 -9.36 25.01
C GLN A 1012 -16.85 -8.07 25.65
N GLY A 1013 -16.94 -8.03 26.99
CA GLY A 1013 -17.35 -6.81 27.70
C GLY A 1013 -16.40 -5.62 27.53
N VAL A 1014 -15.11 -5.89 27.35
CA VAL A 1014 -14.11 -4.84 27.07
C VAL A 1014 -14.32 -4.32 25.65
N ASP A 1015 -14.56 -5.20 24.69
CA ASP A 1015 -14.83 -4.80 23.32
C ASP A 1015 -16.10 -3.95 23.19
N ASP A 1016 -17.19 -4.32 23.88
CA ASP A 1016 -18.40 -3.50 23.97
C ASP A 1016 -18.07 -2.06 24.44
N SER A 1017 -17.24 -1.95 25.49
CA SER A 1017 -16.82 -0.67 26.05
C SER A 1017 -16.00 0.15 25.05
N VAL A 1018 -15.05 -0.49 24.35
CA VAL A 1018 -14.24 0.15 23.30
C VAL A 1018 -15.14 0.64 22.16
N GLY A 1019 -16.07 -0.20 21.69
CA GLY A 1019 -17.03 0.16 20.65
C GLY A 1019 -17.90 1.35 21.06
N GLY A 1020 -18.38 1.37 22.31
CA GLY A 1020 -19.14 2.49 22.85
C GLY A 1020 -18.32 3.77 22.99
N ILE A 1021 -17.07 3.70 23.46
CA ILE A 1021 -16.17 4.87 23.53
C ILE A 1021 -15.90 5.46 22.14
N LEU A 1022 -15.64 4.62 21.13
CA LEU A 1022 -15.43 5.07 19.75
C LEU A 1022 -16.69 5.73 19.19
N SER A 1023 -17.86 5.11 19.41
CA SER A 1023 -19.15 5.66 18.98
C SER A 1023 -19.43 7.00 19.64
N GLU A 1024 -19.03 7.17 20.90
CA GLU A 1024 -19.20 8.40 21.64
C GLU A 1024 -18.28 9.52 21.15
N LEU A 1025 -17.02 9.21 20.84
CA LEU A 1025 -16.10 10.18 20.20
C LEU A 1025 -16.66 10.68 18.85
N ASP A 1026 -17.29 9.78 18.08
CA ASP A 1026 -17.93 10.13 16.81
C ASP A 1026 -19.17 11.00 17.03
N ARG A 1027 -20.05 10.62 17.96
CA ARG A 1027 -21.23 11.40 18.36
C ARG A 1027 -20.83 12.80 18.82
N LEU A 1028 -19.71 12.91 19.52
CA LEU A 1028 -19.15 14.16 19.98
C LEU A 1028 -18.35 14.92 18.91
N GLY A 1029 -18.16 14.38 17.71
CA GLY A 1029 -17.47 15.08 16.63
C GLY A 1029 -16.04 15.50 16.99
N VAL A 1030 -15.37 14.76 17.87
CA VAL A 1030 -13.96 14.99 18.25
C VAL A 1030 -13.02 13.89 17.74
N SER A 1031 -13.56 12.85 17.10
CA SER A 1031 -12.81 11.70 16.56
C SER A 1031 -11.68 12.09 15.60
N ASP A 1032 -11.88 13.11 14.76
CA ASP A 1032 -10.93 13.50 13.72
C ASP A 1032 -9.57 13.99 14.25
N ASN A 1033 -9.56 14.57 15.46
CA ASN A 1033 -8.35 15.06 16.13
C ASN A 1033 -8.07 14.27 17.42
N THR A 1034 -8.46 12.99 17.49
CA THR A 1034 -8.24 12.15 18.67
C THR A 1034 -7.43 10.92 18.30
N ILE A 1035 -6.30 10.73 18.97
CA ILE A 1035 -5.54 9.49 18.96
C ILE A 1035 -6.27 8.51 19.88
N VAL A 1036 -6.70 7.37 19.36
CA VAL A 1036 -7.26 6.27 20.14
C VAL A 1036 -6.28 5.11 20.11
N ILE A 1037 -5.81 4.71 21.28
CA ILE A 1037 -4.89 3.59 21.46
C ILE A 1037 -5.61 2.52 22.26
N TYR A 1038 -5.53 1.28 21.82
CA TYR A 1038 -5.93 0.14 22.61
C TYR A 1038 -4.74 -0.81 22.83
N THR A 1039 -4.55 -1.22 24.08
CA THR A 1039 -3.52 -2.19 24.49
C THR A 1039 -4.00 -3.04 25.66
N SER A 1040 -3.27 -4.11 25.98
CA SER A 1040 -3.31 -4.76 27.31
C SER A 1040 -2.17 -4.22 28.19
N ASP A 1041 -2.09 -4.59 29.47
CA ASP A 1041 -0.88 -4.41 30.29
C ASP A 1041 0.13 -5.56 30.11
N GLN A 1042 -0.34 -6.78 29.84
CA GLN A 1042 0.44 -7.95 29.43
C GLN A 1042 -0.45 -8.97 28.69
N GLY A 1043 0.15 -10.01 28.12
CA GLY A 1043 -0.58 -11.18 27.60
C GLY A 1043 -0.88 -12.24 28.68
N TRP A 1044 -1.51 -13.34 28.28
CA TRP A 1044 -2.00 -14.41 29.17
C TRP A 1044 -1.99 -15.77 28.46
N PHE A 1045 -1.68 -16.86 29.18
CA PHE A 1045 -1.81 -18.25 28.68
C PHE A 1045 -3.25 -18.75 28.81
N LEU A 1046 -3.84 -19.25 27.73
CA LEU A 1046 -5.18 -19.87 27.70
C LEU A 1046 -5.11 -21.40 27.64
N GLY A 1047 -4.00 -21.97 28.10
CA GLY A 1047 -3.72 -23.41 28.10
C GLY A 1047 -2.47 -23.79 27.33
N GLU A 1048 -1.85 -22.86 26.59
CA GLU A 1048 -0.56 -23.10 25.98
C GLU A 1048 0.46 -23.54 27.06
N HIS A 1049 1.28 -24.53 26.73
CA HIS A 1049 2.21 -25.21 27.65
C HIS A 1049 1.57 -25.92 28.86
N GLY A 1050 0.24 -26.09 28.86
CA GLY A 1050 -0.50 -26.59 30.01
C GLY A 1050 -0.63 -25.56 31.14
N TRP A 1051 -0.38 -24.28 30.84
CA TRP A 1051 -0.37 -23.20 31.82
C TRP A 1051 -1.56 -22.26 31.67
N PHE A 1052 -1.92 -21.62 32.77
CA PHE A 1052 -2.80 -20.44 32.82
C PHE A 1052 -2.06 -19.38 33.63
N ASP A 1053 -2.22 -18.08 33.36
CA ASP A 1053 -1.59 -16.93 34.05
C ASP A 1053 -0.66 -16.07 33.16
N LYS A 1054 -0.10 -15.00 33.72
CA LYS A 1054 0.99 -14.17 33.19
C LYS A 1054 2.27 -14.44 33.99
N ARG A 1055 3.43 -13.89 33.59
CA ARG A 1055 4.72 -13.74 34.34
C ARG A 1055 5.95 -14.10 33.51
N TRP A 1056 5.74 -14.77 32.38
CA TRP A 1056 6.81 -15.32 31.56
C TRP A 1056 7.21 -14.39 30.43
N MET A 1057 8.43 -14.56 29.94
CA MET A 1057 8.89 -13.97 28.67
C MET A 1057 8.48 -14.82 27.43
N TYR A 1058 7.74 -15.90 27.62
CA TYR A 1058 7.12 -16.68 26.54
C TYR A 1058 6.05 -15.85 25.82
N GLU A 1059 5.85 -16.06 24.52
CA GLU A 1059 5.11 -15.19 23.61
C GLU A 1059 3.68 -14.88 24.09
N GLU A 1060 3.00 -15.82 24.72
CA GLU A 1060 1.61 -15.67 25.22
C GLU A 1060 1.50 -14.60 26.30
N SER A 1061 2.47 -14.52 27.21
CA SER A 1061 2.50 -13.55 28.30
C SER A 1061 3.28 -12.28 27.94
N PHE A 1062 4.31 -12.43 27.10
CA PHE A 1062 5.23 -11.38 26.72
C PHE A 1062 4.66 -10.41 25.68
N ARG A 1063 3.89 -10.92 24.70
CA ARG A 1063 3.28 -10.09 23.66
C ARG A 1063 2.01 -9.44 24.16
N MET A 1064 1.82 -8.20 23.74
CA MET A 1064 0.62 -7.41 24.04
C MET A 1064 -0.09 -7.05 22.75
N PRO A 1065 -1.44 -7.04 22.71
CA PRO A 1065 -2.14 -6.39 21.62
C PRO A 1065 -1.84 -4.88 21.66
N LEU A 1066 -1.61 -4.26 20.50
CA LEU A 1066 -1.49 -2.82 20.34
C LEU A 1066 -2.09 -2.36 19.00
N VAL A 1067 -3.18 -1.61 19.07
CA VAL A 1067 -3.81 -0.99 17.89
C VAL A 1067 -3.95 0.51 18.11
N VAL A 1068 -3.64 1.30 17.09
CA VAL A 1068 -3.59 2.77 17.16
C VAL A 1068 -4.36 3.38 16.00
N ARG A 1069 -5.35 4.21 16.30
CA ARG A 1069 -6.14 4.98 15.33
C ARG A 1069 -5.89 6.47 15.52
N TRP A 1070 -5.52 7.16 14.45
CA TRP A 1070 -5.44 8.62 14.42
C TRP A 1070 -5.82 9.12 13.01
N PRO A 1071 -7.08 9.53 12.80
CA PRO A 1071 -7.56 9.94 11.48
C PRO A 1071 -6.70 11.04 10.87
N GLY A 1072 -6.35 10.91 9.60
CA GLY A 1072 -5.51 11.87 8.87
C GLY A 1072 -4.00 11.82 9.20
N THR A 1073 -3.58 11.05 10.21
CA THR A 1073 -2.15 10.88 10.56
C THR A 1073 -1.67 9.45 10.40
N VAL A 1074 -2.41 8.48 10.94
CA VAL A 1074 -2.12 7.05 10.80
C VAL A 1074 -2.84 6.51 9.57
N LYS A 1075 -2.10 5.86 8.66
CA LYS A 1075 -2.68 5.19 7.50
C LYS A 1075 -3.54 4.00 7.96
N ALA A 1076 -4.80 3.98 7.52
CA ALA A 1076 -5.76 2.92 7.86
C ALA A 1076 -5.37 1.56 7.26
N GLY A 1077 -5.64 0.49 8.02
CA GLY A 1077 -5.47 -0.90 7.60
C GLY A 1077 -4.01 -1.36 7.51
N VAL A 1078 -3.09 -0.69 8.21
CA VAL A 1078 -1.65 -1.00 8.16
C VAL A 1078 -1.24 -1.91 9.31
N THR A 1079 -0.29 -2.81 9.06
CA THR A 1079 0.35 -3.63 10.09
C THR A 1079 1.83 -3.27 10.20
N SER A 1080 2.34 -3.14 11.42
CA SER A 1080 3.74 -2.89 11.73
C SER A 1080 4.40 -4.09 12.40
N GLN A 1081 5.61 -4.43 11.96
CA GLN A 1081 6.47 -5.47 12.55
C GLN A 1081 7.54 -4.90 13.51
N ALA A 1082 7.50 -3.60 13.76
CA ALA A 1082 8.44 -2.93 14.65
C ALA A 1082 8.38 -3.50 16.06
N LEU A 1083 9.57 -3.76 16.62
CA LEU A 1083 9.76 -4.21 18.00
C LEU A 1083 9.43 -3.05 18.97
N VAL A 1084 8.15 -2.86 19.27
CA VAL A 1084 7.68 -1.85 20.21
C VAL A 1084 7.43 -2.45 21.58
N GLN A 1085 7.44 -1.62 22.61
CA GLN A 1085 7.31 -2.04 23.99
C GLN A 1085 6.50 -1.03 24.79
N ASN A 1086 5.79 -1.45 25.84
CA ASN A 1086 4.92 -0.56 26.64
C ASN A 1086 5.61 0.67 27.26
N ILE A 1087 6.95 0.68 27.31
CA ILE A 1087 7.76 1.84 27.69
C ILE A 1087 7.72 3.00 26.67
N ASP A 1088 7.35 2.70 25.43
CA ASP A 1088 7.33 3.64 24.29
C ASP A 1088 6.07 4.54 24.28
N PHE A 1089 5.06 4.26 25.11
CA PHE A 1089 3.80 5.02 25.13
C PHE A 1089 3.98 6.47 25.59
N ALA A 1090 4.61 6.69 26.75
CA ALA A 1090 4.87 8.02 27.30
C ALA A 1090 5.58 8.97 26.31
N PRO A 1091 6.75 8.61 25.72
CA PRO A 1091 7.41 9.49 24.75
C PRO A 1091 6.57 9.73 23.49
N THR A 1092 5.78 8.74 23.04
CA THR A 1092 4.86 8.89 21.91
C THR A 1092 3.79 9.95 22.17
N PHE A 1093 3.15 9.94 23.35
CA PHE A 1093 2.14 10.92 23.71
C PHE A 1093 2.70 12.34 23.83
N LEU A 1094 3.89 12.48 24.40
CA LEU A 1094 4.56 13.77 24.53
C LEU A 1094 4.93 14.34 23.16
N GLU A 1095 5.53 13.54 22.28
CA GLU A 1095 5.89 14.01 20.94
C GLU A 1095 4.65 14.38 20.11
N ALA A 1096 3.59 13.56 20.17
CA ALA A 1096 2.33 13.85 19.48
C ALA A 1096 1.68 15.16 19.97
N ALA A 1097 1.85 15.51 21.24
CA ALA A 1097 1.38 16.74 21.86
C ALA A 1097 2.31 17.95 21.64
N GLY A 1098 3.49 17.76 21.03
CA GLY A 1098 4.53 18.78 20.90
C GLY A 1098 5.19 19.16 22.22
N VAL A 1099 5.22 18.25 23.19
CA VAL A 1099 5.87 18.41 24.49
C VAL A 1099 7.25 17.76 24.45
N PRO A 1100 8.33 18.43 24.91
CA PRO A 1100 9.66 17.84 24.94
C PRO A 1100 9.68 16.52 25.73
N ILE A 1101 10.31 15.49 25.17
CA ILE A 1101 10.53 14.21 25.85
C ILE A 1101 11.70 14.38 26.84
N PRO A 1102 11.49 14.13 28.14
CA PRO A 1102 12.56 14.17 29.13
C PRO A 1102 13.65 13.13 28.86
N ALA A 1103 14.90 13.50 29.08
CA ALA A 1103 16.06 12.65 28.80
C ALA A 1103 16.16 11.39 29.67
N ASP A 1104 15.40 11.31 30.77
CA ASP A 1104 15.35 10.15 31.66
C ASP A 1104 14.29 9.12 31.23
N MET A 1105 13.48 9.40 30.20
CA MET A 1105 12.62 8.39 29.57
C MET A 1105 13.47 7.48 28.68
N GLN A 1106 13.36 6.17 28.92
CA GLN A 1106 14.11 5.12 28.21
C GLN A 1106 13.36 4.58 26.99
N GLY A 1107 12.05 4.85 26.90
CA GLY A 1107 11.25 4.49 25.73
C GLY A 1107 11.55 5.35 24.50
N LYS A 1108 11.22 4.84 23.32
CA LYS A 1108 11.32 5.54 22.05
C LYS A 1108 9.93 5.94 21.57
N SER A 1109 9.78 7.12 20.98
CA SER A 1109 8.49 7.52 20.42
C SER A 1109 8.17 6.77 19.13
N MET A 1110 6.97 6.20 19.05
CA MET A 1110 6.45 5.50 17.87
C MET A 1110 5.88 6.46 16.81
N LEU A 1111 5.92 7.78 17.03
CA LEU A 1111 5.25 8.76 16.16
C LEU A 1111 5.70 8.68 14.70
N ALA A 1112 6.99 8.44 14.46
CA ALA A 1112 7.52 8.23 13.11
C ALA A 1112 6.89 6.99 12.44
N LEU A 1113 6.81 5.86 13.16
CA LEU A 1113 6.17 4.63 12.66
C LEU A 1113 4.71 4.89 12.29
N LEU A 1114 3.99 5.63 13.14
CA LEU A 1114 2.57 5.97 12.94
C LEU A 1114 2.36 6.82 11.68
N ARG A 1115 3.24 7.80 11.40
CA ARG A 1115 3.16 8.70 10.24
C ARG A 1115 3.62 8.06 8.93
N ASP A 1116 4.61 7.19 9.00
CA ASP A 1116 5.26 6.60 7.83
C ASP A 1116 4.60 5.28 7.38
N GLY A 1117 3.42 4.96 7.91
CA GLY A 1117 2.67 3.75 7.55
C GLY A 1117 3.40 2.48 7.97
N GLY A 1118 4.06 2.49 9.14
CA GLY A 1118 4.70 1.32 9.73
C GLY A 1118 6.02 0.91 9.08
N VAL A 1119 6.57 1.73 8.16
CA VAL A 1119 7.84 1.44 7.48
C VAL A 1119 9.02 1.73 8.40
N GLU A 1120 9.79 0.70 8.73
CA GLU A 1120 11.07 0.82 9.45
C GLU A 1120 12.20 1.29 8.52
N ARG A 1121 12.21 2.58 8.14
CA ARG A 1121 13.30 3.15 7.32
C ARG A 1121 14.66 3.05 8.02
N GLU A 1122 14.64 3.20 9.34
CA GLU A 1122 15.71 2.85 10.26
C GLU A 1122 15.10 1.89 11.27
N ARG A 1123 15.71 0.71 11.46
CA ARG A 1123 15.21 -0.33 12.38
C ARG A 1123 14.89 0.31 13.76
N PHE A 1124 13.62 0.40 14.13
CA PHE A 1124 13.15 1.19 15.30
C PHE A 1124 13.89 0.79 16.59
N ARG A 1125 14.03 -0.52 16.79
CA ARG A 1125 15.05 -1.15 17.64
C ARG A 1125 15.35 -2.55 17.13
N ASP A 1126 16.56 -3.03 17.41
CA ASP A 1126 17.04 -4.36 17.04
C ASP A 1126 16.62 -5.46 18.02
N ALA A 1127 16.46 -5.10 19.29
CA ALA A 1127 16.09 -6.01 20.38
C ALA A 1127 15.35 -5.29 21.52
N VAL A 1128 14.44 -5.99 22.19
CA VAL A 1128 13.73 -5.55 23.40
C VAL A 1128 14.29 -6.24 24.66
N TYR A 1129 14.29 -5.51 25.78
CA TYR A 1129 14.75 -5.98 27.08
C TYR A 1129 13.55 -6.30 27.98
N TYR A 1130 13.59 -7.45 28.66
CA TYR A 1130 12.55 -7.89 29.59
C TYR A 1130 13.15 -8.23 30.95
N ARG A 1131 12.43 -7.92 32.03
CA ARG A 1131 12.81 -8.32 33.37
C ARG A 1131 11.62 -8.51 34.30
N PHE A 1132 11.63 -9.65 35.00
CA PHE A 1132 10.61 -10.08 35.94
C PHE A 1132 11.20 -10.31 37.33
N GLU A 1133 10.57 -9.74 38.36
CA GLU A 1133 11.11 -9.70 39.75
C GLU A 1133 10.18 -10.35 40.80
N GLU A 1134 8.93 -10.68 40.46
CA GLU A 1134 7.92 -11.15 41.42
C GLU A 1134 7.91 -12.68 41.58
N SER A 1135 9.01 -13.27 42.05
CA SER A 1135 9.13 -14.74 42.14
C SER A 1135 8.39 -15.40 43.31
N LYS A 1136 7.84 -14.61 44.24
CA LYS A 1136 7.15 -15.11 45.43
C LYS A 1136 5.68 -14.71 45.39
N GLY A 1137 4.79 -15.70 45.49
CA GLY A 1137 3.33 -15.47 45.47
C GLY A 1137 2.56 -16.65 44.89
N PRO A 1138 1.23 -16.54 44.74
CA PRO A 1138 0.47 -17.49 43.94
C PRO A 1138 1.09 -17.54 42.53
N HIS A 1139 1.28 -18.75 42.00
CA HIS A 1139 1.89 -19.06 40.69
C HIS A 1139 3.41 -19.17 40.59
N THR A 1140 4.18 -18.56 41.50
CA THR A 1140 5.64 -18.77 41.73
C THR A 1140 6.46 -19.10 40.47
N VAL A 1141 7.07 -18.11 39.83
CA VAL A 1141 7.99 -18.30 38.68
C VAL A 1141 9.39 -17.80 39.07
N PRO A 1142 10.52 -18.45 38.68
CA PRO A 1142 11.85 -17.92 38.97
C PRO A 1142 12.04 -16.51 38.40
N ARG A 1143 12.77 -15.63 39.11
CA ARG A 1143 13.12 -14.33 38.53
C ARG A 1143 13.95 -14.55 37.27
N HIS A 1144 13.68 -13.74 36.26
CA HIS A 1144 14.34 -13.87 34.98
C HIS A 1144 14.41 -12.53 34.25
N GLU A 1145 15.38 -12.45 33.36
CA GLU A 1145 15.53 -11.36 32.41
C GLU A 1145 15.83 -11.94 31.04
N GLY A 1146 15.65 -11.15 30.00
CA GLY A 1146 15.94 -11.65 28.67
C GLY A 1146 15.95 -10.59 27.59
N VAL A 1147 16.35 -11.03 26.41
CA VAL A 1147 16.41 -10.24 25.20
C VAL A 1147 15.64 -10.96 24.10
N ALA A 1148 14.80 -10.23 23.38
CA ALA A 1148 14.12 -10.74 22.20
C ALA A 1148 14.40 -9.84 21.00
N THR A 1149 14.72 -10.49 19.88
CA THR A 1149 14.86 -9.87 18.56
C THR A 1149 13.64 -10.25 17.71
N SER A 1150 13.65 -9.93 16.41
CA SER A 1150 12.62 -10.41 15.49
C SER A 1150 12.62 -11.94 15.33
N LYS A 1151 13.79 -12.58 15.49
CA LYS A 1151 13.99 -14.01 15.22
C LYS A 1151 14.26 -14.84 16.47
N TYR A 1152 15.15 -14.38 17.34
CA TYR A 1152 15.60 -15.15 18.50
C TYR A 1152 15.19 -14.51 19.81
N LYS A 1153 15.00 -15.35 20.83
CA LYS A 1153 14.75 -14.94 22.21
C LYS A 1153 15.61 -15.74 23.18
N LEU A 1154 16.23 -15.05 24.12
CA LEU A 1154 17.04 -15.64 25.18
C LEU A 1154 16.50 -15.21 26.55
N ILE A 1155 16.28 -16.18 27.43
CA ILE A 1155 15.84 -16.00 28.81
C ILE A 1155 16.94 -16.47 29.75
N ARG A 1156 17.31 -15.64 30.73
CA ARG A 1156 18.27 -15.92 31.79
C ARG A 1156 17.56 -15.94 33.14
N PHE A 1157 17.52 -17.09 33.81
CA PHE A 1157 16.90 -17.29 35.11
C PHE A 1157 17.89 -16.94 36.23
N VAL A 1158 17.74 -15.75 36.81
CA VAL A 1158 18.71 -15.22 37.78
C VAL A 1158 18.72 -16.00 39.10
N ASP A 1159 17.60 -16.63 39.46
CA ASP A 1159 17.47 -17.43 40.68
C ASP A 1159 17.76 -18.93 40.48
N LEU A 1160 17.98 -19.39 39.24
CA LEU A 1160 18.19 -20.81 38.93
C LEU A 1160 19.60 -21.02 38.38
N LEU A 1161 20.52 -21.48 39.22
CA LEU A 1161 21.91 -21.75 38.82
C LEU A 1161 22.08 -23.19 38.33
N ASP A 1162 22.87 -23.36 37.27
CA ASP A 1162 23.35 -24.65 36.83
C ASP A 1162 24.30 -25.24 37.91
N PRO A 1163 24.00 -26.42 38.47
CA PRO A 1163 24.82 -27.04 39.51
C PRO A 1163 26.27 -27.31 39.10
N ALA A 1164 26.56 -27.50 37.81
CA ALA A 1164 27.90 -27.82 37.30
C ALA A 1164 28.74 -26.57 37.06
N THR A 1165 28.13 -25.45 36.66
CA THR A 1165 28.87 -24.22 36.28
C THR A 1165 28.70 -23.07 37.28
N SER A 1166 27.74 -23.18 38.20
CA SER A 1166 27.30 -22.09 39.09
C SER A 1166 26.84 -20.82 38.34
N GLN A 1167 26.57 -20.91 37.04
CA GLN A 1167 26.04 -19.82 36.22
C GLN A 1167 24.52 -19.87 36.17
N ALA A 1168 23.87 -18.73 35.94
CA ALA A 1168 22.43 -18.68 35.71
C ALA A 1168 22.02 -19.56 34.53
N THR A 1169 20.94 -20.31 34.70
CA THR A 1169 20.36 -21.18 33.68
C THR A 1169 19.78 -20.31 32.56
N VAL A 1170 19.98 -20.73 31.32
CA VAL A 1170 19.52 -20.01 30.13
C VAL A 1170 18.65 -20.88 29.24
N GLU A 1171 17.63 -20.27 28.65
CA GLU A 1171 16.83 -20.83 27.57
C GLU A 1171 16.99 -19.96 26.31
N LEU A 1172 17.07 -20.60 25.14
CA LEU A 1172 17.22 -19.95 23.84
C LEU A 1172 16.22 -20.54 22.86
N TYR A 1173 15.41 -19.70 22.23
CA TYR A 1173 14.39 -20.07 21.25
C TYR A 1173 14.62 -19.36 19.90
N ASP A 1174 14.38 -20.09 18.82
CA ASP A 1174 14.29 -19.57 17.44
C ASP A 1174 12.81 -19.46 17.08
N LEU A 1175 12.28 -18.25 17.08
CA LEU A 1175 10.85 -17.96 16.90
C LEU A 1175 10.37 -18.17 15.46
N GLU A 1176 11.27 -18.35 14.49
CA GLU A 1176 10.88 -18.70 13.12
C GLU A 1176 10.64 -20.21 12.98
N LEU A 1177 11.43 -21.04 13.66
CA LEU A 1177 11.33 -22.50 13.59
C LEU A 1177 10.43 -23.08 14.69
N ASP A 1178 10.28 -22.34 15.79
CA ASP A 1178 9.63 -22.78 17.02
C ASP A 1178 8.87 -21.60 17.64
N ALA A 1179 7.81 -21.17 16.96
CA ALA A 1179 6.96 -20.07 17.38
C ALA A 1179 6.27 -20.32 18.73
N ASP A 1180 6.08 -21.59 19.10
CA ASP A 1180 5.50 -22.03 20.36
C ASP A 1180 6.58 -22.34 21.44
N GLU A 1181 7.86 -22.03 21.21
CA GLU A 1181 8.93 -22.13 22.22
C GLU A 1181 9.05 -23.50 22.92
N MET A 1182 8.88 -24.58 22.16
CA MET A 1182 8.88 -25.94 22.67
C MET A 1182 10.29 -26.51 22.86
N THR A 1183 11.29 -26.00 22.12
CA THR A 1183 12.63 -26.54 22.00
C THR A 1183 13.70 -25.53 22.45
N ASN A 1184 14.25 -25.76 23.65
CA ASN A 1184 15.40 -24.98 24.12
C ASN A 1184 16.69 -25.32 23.35
N ARG A 1185 17.20 -24.36 22.59
CA ARG A 1185 18.44 -24.46 21.80
C ARG A 1185 19.70 -24.07 22.56
N ALA A 1186 19.61 -23.72 23.84
CA ALA A 1186 20.76 -23.21 24.59
C ALA A 1186 21.91 -24.21 24.69
N ALA A 1187 21.65 -25.51 24.71
CA ALA A 1187 22.67 -26.56 24.74
C ALA A 1187 23.09 -27.06 23.34
N ASP A 1188 22.41 -26.62 22.28
CA ASP A 1188 22.68 -27.05 20.91
C ASP A 1188 23.97 -26.37 20.38
N PRO A 1189 25.02 -27.12 20.02
CA PRO A 1189 26.25 -26.54 19.51
C PRO A 1189 26.05 -25.66 18.27
N ALA A 1190 25.03 -25.93 17.45
CA ALA A 1190 24.71 -25.12 16.27
C ALA A 1190 24.27 -23.69 16.62
N PHE A 1191 23.78 -23.48 17.84
CA PHE A 1191 23.31 -22.17 18.34
C PHE A 1191 24.29 -21.52 19.31
N ALA A 1192 25.50 -22.08 19.49
CA ALA A 1192 26.48 -21.57 20.45
C ALA A 1192 26.87 -20.10 20.17
N GLU A 1193 27.03 -19.73 18.90
CA GLU A 1193 27.33 -18.35 18.50
C GLU A 1193 26.14 -17.42 18.76
N VAL A 1194 24.93 -17.80 18.35
CA VAL A 1194 23.70 -17.03 18.58
C VAL A 1194 23.48 -16.81 20.08
N ARG A 1195 23.69 -17.84 20.90
CA ARG A 1195 23.61 -17.75 22.36
C ARG A 1195 24.60 -16.72 22.92
N ALA A 1196 25.86 -16.75 22.46
CA ALA A 1196 26.88 -15.80 22.89
C ALA A 1196 26.53 -14.36 22.48
N GLN A 1197 26.04 -14.16 21.26
CA GLN A 1197 25.61 -12.86 20.75
C GLN A 1197 24.43 -12.28 21.55
N LEU A 1198 23.41 -13.10 21.84
CA LEU A 1198 22.25 -12.65 22.61
C LEU A 1198 22.59 -12.40 24.08
N LEU A 1199 23.46 -13.20 24.71
CA LEU A 1199 23.96 -12.89 26.05
C LEU A 1199 24.72 -11.56 26.08
N ALA A 1200 25.59 -11.31 25.10
CA ALA A 1200 26.29 -10.03 24.97
C ALA A 1200 25.31 -8.87 24.75
N ARG A 1201 24.29 -9.04 23.90
CA ARG A 1201 23.27 -8.01 23.67
C ARG A 1201 22.41 -7.76 24.91
N LEU A 1202 22.05 -8.81 25.66
CA LEU A 1202 21.36 -8.69 26.93
C LEU A 1202 22.18 -7.86 27.93
N ASP A 1203 23.48 -8.13 28.06
CA ASP A 1203 24.35 -7.37 28.95
C ASP A 1203 24.56 -5.92 28.48
N ALA A 1204 24.62 -5.69 27.17
CA ALA A 1204 24.61 -4.34 26.61
C ALA A 1204 23.31 -3.58 26.92
N LEU A 1205 22.14 -4.24 26.81
CA LEU A 1205 20.85 -3.65 27.16
C LEU A 1205 20.73 -3.37 28.67
N ARG A 1206 21.31 -4.22 29.52
CA ARG A 1206 21.40 -3.97 30.98
C ARG A 1206 22.19 -2.69 31.26
N ALA A 1207 23.31 -2.48 30.57
CA ALA A 1207 24.11 -1.27 30.68
C ALA A 1207 23.38 -0.04 30.10
N GLU A 1208 22.79 -0.18 28.91
CA GLU A 1208 21.99 0.86 28.23
C GLU A 1208 20.85 1.37 29.11
N TYR A 1209 20.13 0.44 29.77
CA TYR A 1209 19.02 0.77 30.65
C TYR A 1209 19.43 0.95 32.12
N GLN A 1210 20.72 1.06 32.42
CA GLN A 1210 21.25 1.41 33.75
C GLN A 1210 20.78 0.45 34.85
N LEU A 1211 20.72 -0.85 34.57
CA LEU A 1211 20.41 -1.84 35.59
C LEU A 1211 21.51 -1.83 36.68
N PRO A 1212 21.15 -1.70 37.97
CA PRO A 1212 22.14 -1.77 39.05
C PRO A 1212 22.87 -3.12 39.08
N ALA A 1213 24.13 -3.11 39.54
CA ALA A 1213 24.84 -4.34 39.85
C ALA A 1213 24.10 -5.09 40.97
N GLU A 1214 23.71 -6.34 40.72
CA GLU A 1214 23.01 -7.16 41.71
C GLU A 1214 23.96 -7.54 42.85
N ALA A 1215 23.51 -7.40 44.10
CA ALA A 1215 24.16 -8.07 45.23
C ALA A 1215 23.97 -9.59 45.05
N PRO A 1216 25.01 -10.42 45.30
CA PRO A 1216 24.86 -11.87 45.20
C PRO A 1216 23.73 -12.33 46.12
N THR A 1217 22.75 -13.03 45.56
CA THR A 1217 21.63 -13.56 46.32
C THR A 1217 22.09 -14.72 47.19
N ASN A 1218 22.31 -14.43 48.47
CA ASN A 1218 22.25 -15.46 49.52
C ASN A 1218 20.79 -15.85 49.72
N SER A 1219 20.24 -16.69 48.86
CA SER A 1219 18.93 -17.29 49.12
C SER A 1219 18.96 -18.75 48.70
N ALA A 1220 18.74 -19.60 49.71
CA ALA A 1220 18.56 -21.02 49.59
C ALA A 1220 17.67 -21.38 48.39
N VAL A 1221 18.12 -22.42 47.68
CA VAL A 1221 17.38 -23.23 46.72
C VAL A 1221 15.88 -23.14 47.01
N ILE A 1222 15.10 -22.61 46.07
CA ILE A 1222 13.66 -22.84 46.02
C ILE A 1222 13.54 -24.36 45.80
N ALA A 1223 13.50 -25.12 46.90
CA ALA A 1223 13.23 -26.55 46.83
C ALA A 1223 11.81 -26.73 46.26
N PRO A 1224 11.61 -27.70 45.34
CA PRO A 1224 10.39 -27.84 44.55
C PRO A 1224 9.10 -27.96 45.38
#